data_AF-A0A0Q5CUY8-F1
#
_entry.id   AF-A0A0Q5CUY8-F1
#
_cell.length_a   1.000
_cell.length_b   1.000
_cell.length_c   1.000
_cell.angle_alpha   90.00
_cell.angle_beta   90.00
_cell.angle_gamma   90.00
#
_symmetry.space_group_name_H-M   'P 1'
#
loop_
_entity.id
_entity.type
_entity.pdbx_description
1 polymer ?
#
loop_
_entity_poly.entity_id
_entity_poly.type
_entity_poly.pdbx_seq_one_letter_code
_entity_poly.pdbx_strand_id
1 'polypeptide(L)'
;MHVSPRPLILALSIAVALSACGGTYHEGPLVMPAAPADQGAADTAPVPTVTAFVDTIATNQRGDARYATLDTNAGVRVLAGMLDIWTPLTQIVDAGQTAPAVGNFPAVVASAWTGLPNDGSNGGTVRNATVHNYNIDYVVKATAGRTADQATLAYLDDRRGKGYSVSDSMGPLTAAWRAATQQTTTITGVPADATTVLYNDGGNNNGVGGSANANFGTVVDFVNMVGTNGSTEPAKRFYKYARPYRWSASVQVLPALLPARSGTPTTDGGFTSGHSAEAMRNALAMAYVVPERFQEILSRGLELGESRILAGMHSPLDVLSGRIHGEAVVAGNLVDPANQTLKANAYAQAHTTLMAATSTNASTYPAFAQSGTTATDRFADYATNKANYIRRSTYGMPQIASTTAAAVVPKGAEVLIETRLPYLSADQRRVVLKTTALASGYPVMDDPEGWGRLNLFAAADGYGAFKGNVVVNMDASKGGFNAADRWRNDIGGTGKLVKQGTGTLKLGGNNSWTGGTELTAGTLEANSSAAFGAGDVYVSGGTLAVNAASPVKVGGKYTQLAGATALEINTVSASQAGMTVTGDATIGGGVLSVKFPGSYKPKAGDTITVLTAGRLQGTFATITVAGFAKVTPTYSGTTLTLTVAN
;
A
#
# COMPACT_ATOMS: atom_id res chain seq x y z
N MET A 1 1.13 30.98 87.97
CA MET A 1 0.68 30.83 86.57
C MET A 1 -0.76 31.35 86.50
N HIS A 2 -0.99 32.66 86.33
CA HIS A 2 -1.41 33.32 85.07
C HIS A 2 -2.65 32.64 84.45
N VAL A 3 -3.90 33.12 84.57
CA VAL A 3 -4.58 34.40 84.23
C VAL A 3 -4.71 34.67 82.71
N SER A 4 -5.92 34.37 82.19
CA SER A 4 -6.71 35.11 81.17
C SER A 4 -6.36 35.01 79.65
N PRO A 5 -7.22 35.51 78.72
CA PRO A 5 -8.02 34.66 77.81
C PRO A 5 -8.01 35.10 76.31
N ARG A 6 -8.85 34.42 75.51
CA ARG A 6 -9.30 34.57 74.08
C ARG A 6 -9.15 35.93 73.38
N PRO A 7 -9.20 35.96 72.01
CA PRO A 7 -10.45 36.42 71.38
C PRO A 7 -10.83 35.82 69.99
N LEU A 8 -12.15 35.93 69.69
CA LEU A 8 -12.81 36.27 68.40
C LEU A 8 -12.66 35.30 67.19
N ILE A 9 -13.66 34.90 66.38
CA ILE A 9 -14.79 35.57 65.69
C ILE A 9 -15.69 34.43 65.13
N LEU A 10 -17.00 34.42 65.43
CA LEU A 10 -18.13 34.82 64.58
C LEU A 10 -18.46 33.89 63.37
N ALA A 11 -19.67 33.32 63.49
CA ALA A 11 -20.59 32.72 62.53
C ALA A 11 -20.32 32.84 61.03
N LEU A 12 -20.62 31.77 60.28
CA LEU A 12 -21.66 31.84 59.26
C LEU A 12 -22.23 30.45 58.92
N SER A 13 -23.53 30.32 59.15
CA SER A 13 -24.42 29.27 58.67
C SER A 13 -24.55 29.31 57.14
N ILE A 14 -24.31 28.17 56.48
CA ILE A 14 -24.62 27.98 55.05
C ILE A 14 -25.80 27.01 54.95
N ALA A 15 -26.87 27.52 54.35
CA ALA A 15 -28.08 26.81 54.02
C ALA A 15 -27.79 25.77 52.92
N VAL A 16 -28.15 24.51 53.19
CA VAL A 16 -28.21 23.44 52.20
C VAL A 16 -29.57 23.54 51.50
N ALA A 17 -29.57 23.94 50.24
CA ALA A 17 -30.70 23.74 49.35
C ALA A 17 -30.58 22.34 48.73
N LEU A 18 -31.52 21.47 49.07
CA LEU A 18 -31.63 20.11 48.55
C LEU A 18 -32.76 20.03 47.50
N SER A 19 -32.54 19.13 46.53
CA SER A 19 -33.49 18.46 45.63
C SER A 19 -33.75 19.06 44.24
N ALA A 20 -33.22 18.35 43.23
CA ALA A 20 -34.06 17.61 42.28
C ALA A 20 -33.28 16.38 41.79
N CYS A 21 -33.80 15.19 42.11
CA CYS A 21 -33.24 13.88 41.77
C CYS A 21 -33.62 13.46 40.34
N GLY A 22 -32.69 12.74 39.70
CA GLY A 22 -32.93 11.93 38.52
C GLY A 22 -31.85 10.86 38.35
N GLY A 23 -32.08 9.68 38.95
CA GLY A 23 -31.37 8.42 38.66
C GLY A 23 -30.11 8.14 39.48
N THR A 24 -30.10 7.01 40.18
CA THR A 24 -29.06 6.53 41.11
C THR A 24 -27.68 6.35 40.45
N TYR A 25 -26.77 7.28 40.72
CA TYR A 25 -25.33 7.10 40.51
C TYR A 25 -24.73 6.40 41.73
N HIS A 26 -23.77 5.51 41.52
CA HIS A 26 -23.01 4.87 42.59
C HIS A 26 -22.25 5.93 43.41
N GLU A 27 -22.52 6.03 44.72
CA GLU A 27 -21.82 6.92 45.68
C GLU A 27 -20.41 6.42 46.08
N GLY A 28 -19.68 5.82 45.15
CA GLY A 28 -18.27 5.46 45.31
C GLY A 28 -17.37 6.42 44.54
N PRO A 29 -16.11 6.65 44.96
CA PRO A 29 -15.16 7.40 44.15
C PRO A 29 -14.98 6.72 42.79
N LEU A 30 -15.00 7.50 41.71
CA LEU A 30 -14.80 6.98 40.35
C LEU A 30 -13.38 6.39 40.25
N VAL A 31 -13.29 5.07 40.09
CA VAL A 31 -12.01 4.37 39.89
C VAL A 31 -11.71 4.29 38.40
N MET A 32 -10.63 4.93 37.98
CA MET A 32 -10.17 4.87 36.60
C MET A 32 -9.50 3.51 36.33
N PRO A 33 -9.95 2.74 35.32
CA PRO A 33 -9.22 1.55 34.88
C PRO A 33 -7.79 1.91 34.45
N ALA A 34 -6.86 0.97 34.60
CA ALA A 34 -5.53 1.11 34.02
C ALA A 34 -5.59 1.08 32.47
N ALA A 35 -4.59 1.65 31.82
CA ALA A 35 -4.40 1.52 30.38
C ALA A 35 -4.21 0.04 29.99
N PRO A 36 -4.54 -0.35 28.73
CA PRO A 36 -4.29 -1.70 28.26
C PRO A 36 -2.81 -2.06 28.42
N ALA A 37 -2.56 -3.21 29.06
CA ALA A 37 -1.21 -3.65 29.36
C ALA A 37 -0.40 -3.85 28.07
N ASP A 38 0.89 -3.58 28.15
CA ASP A 38 1.81 -3.89 27.06
C ASP A 38 1.85 -5.39 26.79
N GLN A 39 1.74 -5.78 25.53
CA GLN A 39 1.64 -7.18 25.10
C GLN A 39 3.01 -7.80 24.84
N GLY A 40 4.07 -7.21 25.41
CA GLY A 40 5.46 -7.59 25.20
C GLY A 40 6.18 -6.74 24.15
N ALA A 41 7.26 -7.30 23.60
CA ALA A 41 8.11 -6.61 22.63
C ALA A 41 7.35 -6.27 21.34
N ALA A 42 7.80 -5.20 20.67
CA ALA A 42 7.34 -4.89 19.32
C ALA A 42 7.61 -6.06 18.37
N ASP A 43 6.71 -6.26 17.42
CA ASP A 43 6.94 -7.25 16.37
C ASP A 43 8.14 -6.82 15.50
N THR A 44 8.85 -7.79 14.93
CA THR A 44 10.06 -7.53 14.11
C THR A 44 10.01 -8.29 12.81
N ALA A 45 10.66 -7.76 11.78
CA ALA A 45 10.85 -8.41 10.49
C ALA A 45 12.35 -8.38 10.16
N PRO A 46 13.15 -9.30 10.74
CA PRO A 46 14.61 -9.27 10.59
C PRO A 46 15.02 -9.37 9.13
N VAL A 47 16.20 -8.85 8.81
CA VAL A 47 16.78 -8.98 7.47
C VAL A 47 17.21 -10.44 7.25
N PRO A 48 16.83 -11.08 6.13
CA PRO A 48 17.26 -12.44 5.81
C PRO A 48 18.77 -12.52 5.67
N THR A 49 19.38 -13.65 6.06
CA THR A 49 20.83 -13.87 5.97
C THR A 49 21.31 -14.28 4.58
N VAL A 50 20.40 -14.42 3.62
CA VAL A 50 20.73 -14.75 2.22
C VAL A 50 21.38 -13.57 1.51
N THR A 51 22.11 -13.83 0.42
CA THR A 51 22.74 -12.78 -0.39
C THR A 51 21.69 -11.86 -1.00
N ALA A 52 21.56 -10.65 -0.45
CA ALA A 52 20.54 -9.71 -0.87
C ALA A 52 20.79 -9.15 -2.26
N PHE A 53 19.72 -9.01 -3.05
CA PHE A 53 19.74 -8.34 -4.34
C PHE A 53 20.29 -6.92 -4.22
N VAL A 54 19.84 -6.15 -3.22
CA VAL A 54 20.22 -4.74 -3.04
C VAL A 54 21.73 -4.55 -2.80
N ASP A 55 22.40 -5.52 -2.19
CA ASP A 55 23.84 -5.48 -1.92
C ASP A 55 24.68 -5.88 -3.15
N THR A 56 24.05 -6.54 -4.13
CA THR A 56 24.73 -7.15 -5.28
C THR A 56 24.13 -6.69 -6.61
N ILE A 57 23.32 -5.64 -6.62
CA ILE A 57 22.58 -5.16 -7.80
C ILE A 57 23.50 -4.91 -9.01
N ALA A 58 24.73 -4.45 -8.78
CA ALA A 58 25.73 -4.21 -9.81
C ALA A 58 26.12 -5.48 -10.60
N THR A 59 25.87 -6.68 -10.05
CA THR A 59 26.15 -7.95 -10.73
C THR A 59 25.05 -8.39 -11.71
N ASN A 60 23.94 -7.66 -11.81
CA ASN A 60 22.90 -7.91 -12.82
C ASN A 60 23.36 -7.48 -14.23
N GLN A 61 24.38 -8.16 -14.75
CA GLN A 61 25.04 -7.88 -16.02
C GLN A 61 25.03 -9.10 -16.93
N ARG A 62 25.38 -8.90 -18.21
CA ARG A 62 25.62 -9.97 -19.18
C ARG A 62 26.96 -9.72 -19.88
N GLY A 63 27.54 -10.75 -20.51
CA GLY A 63 28.80 -10.63 -21.26
C GLY A 63 30.05 -10.60 -20.38
N ASP A 64 29.92 -10.89 -19.09
CA ASP A 64 31.02 -10.99 -18.13
C ASP A 64 30.92 -12.33 -17.40
N ALA A 65 31.96 -13.17 -17.53
CA ALA A 65 32.02 -14.50 -16.94
C ALA A 65 31.84 -14.50 -15.40
N ARG A 66 32.19 -13.38 -14.73
CA ARG A 66 32.00 -13.23 -13.28
C ARG A 66 30.54 -13.26 -12.87
N TYR A 67 29.63 -12.84 -13.74
CA TYR A 67 28.20 -12.67 -13.45
C TYR A 67 27.34 -13.65 -14.26
N ALA A 68 27.89 -14.83 -14.54
CA ALA A 68 27.30 -15.75 -15.47
C ALA A 68 26.44 -16.85 -14.82
N THR A 69 26.46 -17.02 -13.50
CA THR A 69 25.78 -18.15 -12.82
C THR A 69 24.61 -17.67 -11.96
N LEU A 70 23.83 -18.63 -11.46
CA LEU A 70 22.76 -18.38 -10.48
C LEU A 70 23.29 -17.65 -9.24
N ASP A 71 24.45 -18.07 -8.73
CA ASP A 71 25.01 -17.52 -7.49
C ASP A 71 25.60 -16.13 -7.67
N THR A 72 26.18 -15.84 -8.84
CA THR A 72 26.93 -14.60 -9.05
C THR A 72 26.11 -13.46 -9.67
N ASN A 73 24.95 -13.74 -10.24
CA ASN A 73 24.11 -12.73 -10.89
C ASN A 73 22.83 -12.43 -10.09
N ALA A 74 22.72 -11.22 -9.55
CA ALA A 74 21.59 -10.81 -8.72
C ALA A 74 20.23 -10.92 -9.44
N GLY A 75 20.15 -10.54 -10.73
CA GLY A 75 18.91 -10.60 -11.51
C GLY A 75 18.46 -12.02 -11.84
N VAL A 76 19.41 -12.96 -11.94
CA VAL A 76 19.08 -14.38 -12.07
C VAL A 76 18.60 -14.94 -10.73
N ARG A 77 19.34 -14.67 -9.65
CA ARG A 77 19.07 -15.21 -8.30
C ARG A 77 17.70 -14.81 -7.76
N VAL A 78 17.29 -13.54 -7.95
CA VAL A 78 15.98 -13.06 -7.48
C VAL A 78 14.79 -13.77 -8.16
N LEU A 79 15.04 -14.47 -9.27
CA LEU A 79 14.04 -15.19 -10.05
C LEU A 79 14.24 -16.72 -10.02
N ALA A 80 15.06 -17.22 -9.10
CA ALA A 80 15.46 -18.63 -9.00
C ALA A 80 14.29 -19.61 -8.93
N GLY A 81 13.14 -19.19 -8.39
CA GLY A 81 11.93 -20.02 -8.31
C GLY A 81 11.41 -20.52 -9.66
N MET A 82 11.86 -19.93 -10.79
CA MET A 82 11.55 -20.49 -12.12
C MET A 82 12.18 -21.87 -12.34
N LEU A 83 13.29 -22.21 -11.67
CA LEU A 83 13.96 -23.50 -11.81
C LEU A 83 13.12 -24.69 -11.32
N ASP A 84 12.16 -24.45 -10.42
CA ASP A 84 11.19 -25.46 -9.97
C ASP A 84 10.15 -25.81 -11.03
N ILE A 85 10.01 -24.96 -12.06
CA ILE A 85 9.04 -25.10 -13.15
C ILE A 85 9.75 -25.47 -14.45
N TRP A 86 10.89 -24.83 -14.73
CA TRP A 86 11.65 -24.93 -15.96
C TRP A 86 13.14 -24.85 -15.70
N THR A 87 13.88 -25.86 -16.16
CA THR A 87 15.35 -25.85 -16.15
C THR A 87 15.87 -25.61 -17.57
N PRO A 88 16.63 -24.54 -17.86
CA PRO A 88 17.23 -24.33 -19.18
C PRO A 88 18.29 -25.39 -19.50
N LEU A 89 18.60 -25.57 -20.79
CA LEU A 89 19.66 -26.47 -21.25
C LEU A 89 21.01 -26.16 -20.60
N THR A 90 21.32 -24.87 -20.44
CA THR A 90 22.50 -24.37 -19.71
C THR A 90 22.05 -23.34 -18.68
N GLN A 91 22.50 -23.49 -17.43
CA GLN A 91 22.26 -22.53 -16.35
C GLN A 91 23.37 -21.48 -16.30
N ILE A 92 23.58 -20.81 -17.42
CA ILE A 92 24.58 -19.74 -17.58
C ILE A 92 23.95 -18.56 -18.32
N VAL A 93 24.27 -17.33 -17.88
CA VAL A 93 23.96 -16.07 -18.57
C VAL A 93 24.86 -15.95 -19.79
N ASP A 94 24.46 -16.60 -20.86
CA ASP A 94 25.27 -16.68 -22.07
C ASP A 94 25.07 -15.52 -23.04
N ALA A 95 24.23 -14.54 -22.71
CA ALA A 95 23.98 -13.35 -23.54
C ALA A 95 23.60 -13.61 -25.03
N GLY A 96 23.30 -14.86 -25.43
CA GLY A 96 23.28 -15.25 -26.84
C GLY A 96 24.61 -15.05 -27.57
N GLN A 97 25.73 -14.91 -26.85
CA GLN A 97 27.08 -14.63 -27.35
C GLN A 97 28.15 -15.19 -26.37
N THR A 98 29.25 -15.73 -26.89
CA THR A 98 30.36 -16.22 -26.05
C THR A 98 31.04 -15.05 -25.29
N ALA A 99 31.46 -15.27 -24.04
CA ALA A 99 32.30 -14.34 -23.28
C ALA A 99 33.61 -15.01 -22.85
N PRO A 100 34.75 -14.28 -22.86
CA PRO A 100 36.04 -14.84 -22.45
C PRO A 100 36.05 -15.15 -20.95
N ALA A 101 36.99 -16.03 -20.54
CA ALA A 101 37.27 -16.24 -19.12
C ALA A 101 37.79 -14.95 -18.47
N VAL A 102 37.46 -14.75 -17.20
CA VAL A 102 37.91 -13.60 -16.40
C VAL A 102 38.48 -14.12 -15.09
N GLY A 103 39.81 -14.08 -14.93
CA GLY A 103 40.47 -14.68 -13.76
C GLY A 103 40.12 -16.18 -13.63
N ASN A 104 39.57 -16.58 -12.48
CA ASN A 104 39.15 -17.96 -12.22
C ASN A 104 37.73 -18.28 -12.73
N PHE A 105 37.04 -17.32 -13.36
CA PHE A 105 35.69 -17.54 -13.92
C PHE A 105 35.82 -18.07 -15.35
N PRO A 106 35.28 -19.26 -15.67
CA PRO A 106 35.45 -19.89 -16.97
C PRO A 106 34.76 -19.11 -18.08
N ALA A 107 35.24 -19.29 -19.32
CA ALA A 107 34.61 -18.71 -20.50
C ALA A 107 33.15 -19.19 -20.61
N VAL A 108 32.28 -18.28 -21.05
CA VAL A 108 30.86 -18.55 -21.25
C VAL A 108 30.63 -18.91 -22.70
N VAL A 109 30.05 -20.08 -22.96
CA VAL A 109 29.69 -20.54 -24.30
C VAL A 109 28.20 -20.37 -24.52
N ALA A 110 27.83 -19.82 -25.69
CA ALA A 110 26.43 -19.69 -26.09
C ALA A 110 25.74 -21.07 -26.12
N SER A 111 24.53 -21.14 -25.56
CA SER A 111 23.71 -22.34 -25.59
C SER A 111 23.33 -22.75 -27.02
N ALA A 112 23.26 -24.05 -27.25
CA ALA A 112 22.75 -24.62 -28.49
C ALA A 112 21.21 -24.61 -28.60
N TRP A 113 20.49 -24.11 -27.59
CA TRP A 113 19.04 -24.05 -27.61
C TRP A 113 18.53 -23.14 -28.74
N THR A 114 17.63 -23.67 -29.57
CA THR A 114 17.11 -23.00 -30.78
C THR A 114 16.08 -21.91 -30.49
N GLY A 115 15.61 -21.78 -29.25
CA GLY A 115 14.52 -20.88 -28.91
C GLY A 115 13.12 -21.46 -29.13
N LEU A 116 13.03 -22.65 -29.73
CA LEU A 116 11.77 -23.30 -30.08
C LEU A 116 11.53 -24.52 -29.19
N PRO A 117 10.41 -24.56 -28.46
CA PRO A 117 9.96 -25.78 -27.82
C PRO A 117 9.62 -26.86 -28.86
N ASN A 118 9.97 -28.11 -28.56
CA ASN A 118 9.53 -29.30 -29.31
C ASN A 118 9.91 -29.33 -30.81
N ASP A 119 11.00 -28.65 -31.21
CA ASP A 119 11.49 -28.67 -32.61
C ASP A 119 12.38 -29.88 -32.97
N GLY A 120 12.53 -30.82 -32.03
CA GLY A 120 13.37 -32.02 -32.16
C GLY A 120 14.81 -31.84 -31.69
N SER A 121 15.23 -30.63 -31.30
CA SER A 121 16.54 -30.38 -30.68
C SER A 121 16.48 -30.51 -29.15
N ASN A 122 17.63 -30.71 -28.52
CA ASN A 122 17.72 -30.70 -27.05
C ASN A 122 17.43 -29.27 -26.54
N GLY A 123 16.36 -29.14 -25.75
CA GLY A 123 15.97 -27.90 -25.09
C GLY A 123 16.12 -27.95 -23.57
N GLY A 124 15.50 -26.99 -22.88
CA GLY A 124 15.31 -27.09 -21.43
C GLY A 124 14.26 -28.13 -21.05
N THR A 125 14.13 -28.38 -19.75
CA THR A 125 13.24 -29.39 -19.15
C THR A 125 12.13 -28.73 -18.35
N VAL A 126 10.88 -29.10 -18.61
CA VAL A 126 9.74 -28.75 -17.74
C VAL A 126 9.80 -29.64 -16.49
N ARG A 127 9.94 -29.01 -15.32
CA ARG A 127 10.01 -29.68 -14.00
C ARG A 127 8.64 -29.81 -13.34
N ASN A 128 7.76 -28.84 -13.56
CA ASN A 128 6.40 -28.85 -13.05
C ASN A 128 5.41 -28.66 -14.22
N ALA A 129 4.96 -29.77 -14.79
CA ALA A 129 4.05 -29.76 -15.94
C ALA A 129 2.70 -29.11 -15.61
N THR A 130 2.18 -29.26 -14.40
CA THR A 130 0.90 -28.67 -13.99
C THR A 130 0.93 -27.14 -14.05
N VAL A 131 1.95 -26.52 -13.45
CA VAL A 131 2.11 -25.06 -13.49
C VAL A 131 2.45 -24.58 -14.88
N HIS A 132 3.33 -25.29 -15.59
CA HIS A 132 3.69 -24.93 -16.95
C HIS A 132 2.48 -24.94 -17.89
N ASN A 133 1.63 -25.98 -17.80
CA ASN A 133 0.42 -26.08 -18.61
C ASN A 133 -0.59 -24.98 -18.24
N TYR A 134 -0.81 -24.73 -16.93
CA TYR A 134 -1.65 -23.60 -16.49
C TYR A 134 -1.14 -22.27 -17.08
N ASN A 135 0.17 -22.04 -17.03
CA ASN A 135 0.81 -20.83 -17.52
C ASN A 135 0.52 -20.57 -19.01
N ILE A 136 0.58 -21.61 -19.85
CA ILE A 136 0.30 -21.49 -21.29
C ILE A 136 -1.22 -21.45 -21.57
N ASP A 137 -2.01 -22.30 -20.91
CA ASP A 137 -3.47 -22.34 -21.07
C ASP A 137 -4.14 -21.03 -20.66
N TYR A 138 -3.59 -20.33 -19.66
CA TYR A 138 -4.04 -19.00 -19.29
C TYR A 138 -3.94 -18.04 -20.48
N VAL A 139 -2.82 -18.04 -21.21
CA VAL A 139 -2.61 -17.17 -22.38
C VAL A 139 -3.55 -17.56 -23.52
N VAL A 140 -3.74 -18.85 -23.77
CA VAL A 140 -4.70 -19.33 -24.78
C VAL A 140 -6.11 -18.79 -24.48
N LYS A 141 -6.59 -18.95 -23.25
CA LYS A 141 -7.91 -18.44 -22.82
C LYS A 141 -7.99 -16.92 -22.87
N ALA A 142 -6.97 -16.23 -22.37
CA ALA A 142 -6.93 -14.76 -22.33
C ALA A 142 -6.92 -14.15 -23.74
N THR A 143 -6.16 -14.73 -24.68
CA THR A 143 -6.08 -14.23 -26.06
C THR A 143 -7.33 -14.55 -26.87
N ALA A 144 -7.94 -15.73 -26.67
CA ALA A 144 -9.20 -16.11 -27.33
C ALA A 144 -10.41 -15.32 -26.79
N GLY A 145 -10.42 -14.97 -25.49
CA GLY A 145 -11.50 -14.21 -24.85
C GLY A 145 -11.28 -12.70 -24.80
N ARG A 146 -10.25 -12.17 -25.46
CA ARG A 146 -9.86 -10.76 -25.41
C ARG A 146 -10.94 -9.86 -26.04
N THR A 147 -11.39 -8.87 -25.29
CA THR A 147 -12.33 -7.83 -25.78
C THR A 147 -11.65 -6.80 -26.68
N ALA A 148 -12.43 -6.00 -27.41
CA ALA A 148 -11.90 -4.92 -28.26
C ALA A 148 -11.13 -3.84 -27.47
N ASP A 149 -11.62 -3.48 -26.27
CA ASP A 149 -10.96 -2.50 -25.40
C ASP A 149 -9.63 -3.06 -24.87
N GLN A 150 -9.61 -4.34 -24.47
CA GLN A 150 -8.39 -5.02 -24.07
C GLN A 150 -7.39 -5.14 -25.24
N ALA A 151 -7.85 -5.38 -26.46
CA ALA A 151 -7.00 -5.39 -27.65
C ALA A 151 -6.37 -4.02 -27.91
N THR A 152 -7.16 -2.94 -27.80
CA THR A 152 -6.69 -1.57 -27.95
C THR A 152 -5.65 -1.23 -26.88
N LEU A 153 -5.96 -1.48 -25.60
CA LEU A 153 -5.03 -1.23 -24.51
C LEU A 153 -3.74 -2.07 -24.67
N ALA A 154 -3.86 -3.34 -25.04
CA ALA A 154 -2.71 -4.21 -25.24
C ALA A 154 -1.77 -3.72 -26.35
N TYR A 155 -2.32 -3.17 -27.45
CA TYR A 155 -1.55 -2.51 -28.49
C TYR A 155 -0.86 -1.25 -27.98
N LEU A 156 -1.62 -0.33 -27.37
CA LEU A 156 -1.09 0.94 -26.85
C LEU A 156 0.05 0.69 -25.85
N ASP A 157 -0.16 -0.20 -24.90
CA ASP A 157 0.84 -0.58 -23.89
C ASP A 157 2.06 -1.28 -24.49
N ASP A 158 1.93 -1.93 -25.67
CA ASP A 158 3.07 -2.56 -26.33
C ASP A 158 3.96 -1.52 -26.97
N ARG A 159 3.30 -0.60 -27.69
CA ARG A 159 3.96 0.28 -28.63
C ARG A 159 4.43 1.57 -27.99
N ARG A 160 3.72 2.09 -26.97
CA ARG A 160 4.11 3.29 -26.21
C ARG A 160 5.30 3.05 -25.30
N GLY A 161 5.98 4.14 -24.94
CA GLY A 161 6.81 4.16 -23.73
C GLY A 161 6.04 3.70 -22.49
N LYS A 162 6.66 2.86 -21.65
CA LYS A 162 5.98 2.28 -20.47
C LYS A 162 5.73 3.33 -19.40
N GLY A 163 6.63 4.29 -19.22
CA GLY A 163 6.43 5.44 -18.33
C GLY A 163 5.26 6.32 -18.76
N TYR A 164 5.12 6.58 -20.05
CA TYR A 164 3.96 7.31 -20.59
C TYR A 164 2.66 6.54 -20.29
N SER A 165 2.65 5.23 -20.51
CA SER A 165 1.48 4.36 -20.27
C SER A 165 1.13 4.25 -18.78
N VAL A 166 2.13 4.19 -17.90
CA VAL A 166 1.93 4.18 -16.44
C VAL A 166 1.31 5.50 -15.97
N SER A 167 1.67 6.66 -16.56
CA SER A 167 1.09 7.96 -16.15
C SER A 167 -0.44 8.05 -16.26
N ASP A 168 -1.11 7.14 -16.99
CA ASP A 168 -2.58 7.05 -17.04
C ASP A 168 -3.23 6.83 -15.66
N SER A 169 -2.48 6.35 -14.67
CA SER A 169 -2.97 6.09 -13.30
C SER A 169 -2.95 7.31 -12.38
N MET A 170 -2.43 8.44 -12.86
CA MET A 170 -2.37 9.69 -12.11
C MET A 170 -3.77 10.30 -11.89
N GLY A 171 -4.79 9.78 -12.59
CA GLY A 171 -6.18 10.21 -12.44
C GLY A 171 -6.31 11.71 -12.72
N PRO A 172 -6.87 12.51 -11.79
CA PRO A 172 -6.92 13.97 -11.90
C PRO A 172 -5.57 14.66 -12.15
N LEU A 173 -4.45 14.01 -11.77
CA LEU A 173 -3.11 14.55 -11.95
C LEU A 173 -2.50 14.24 -13.33
N THR A 174 -3.13 13.42 -14.18
CA THR A 174 -2.54 12.92 -15.44
C THR A 174 -2.09 14.05 -16.37
N ALA A 175 -2.94 15.05 -16.59
CA ALA A 175 -2.60 16.18 -17.46
C ALA A 175 -1.45 17.03 -16.87
N ALA A 176 -1.51 17.32 -15.57
CA ALA A 176 -0.47 18.09 -14.88
C ALA A 176 0.88 17.35 -14.89
N TRP A 177 0.88 16.04 -14.65
CA TRP A 177 2.07 15.19 -14.71
C TRP A 177 2.70 15.21 -16.10
N ARG A 178 1.92 14.96 -17.15
CA ARG A 178 2.44 14.92 -18.53
C ARG A 178 2.96 16.28 -18.99
N ALA A 179 2.29 17.36 -18.62
CA ALA A 179 2.76 18.71 -18.92
C ALA A 179 4.07 19.02 -18.20
N ALA A 180 4.17 18.70 -16.90
CA ALA A 180 5.38 18.97 -16.10
C ALA A 180 6.58 18.14 -16.56
N THR A 181 6.37 16.85 -16.84
CA THR A 181 7.40 15.96 -17.39
C THR A 181 7.74 16.23 -18.86
N GLN A 182 6.88 16.98 -19.57
CA GLN A 182 6.95 17.17 -21.02
C GLN A 182 6.87 15.82 -21.78
N GLN A 183 6.07 14.89 -21.26
CA GLN A 183 5.88 13.57 -21.86
C GLN A 183 5.11 13.64 -23.17
N THR A 184 5.63 12.98 -24.21
CA THR A 184 4.98 12.84 -25.52
C THR A 184 4.89 11.38 -25.96
N THR A 185 3.94 11.08 -26.84
CA THR A 185 3.85 9.80 -27.56
C THR A 185 3.32 10.04 -28.97
N THR A 186 3.80 9.29 -29.95
CA THR A 186 3.23 9.27 -31.30
C THR A 186 2.14 8.21 -31.45
N ILE A 187 1.99 7.31 -30.48
CA ILE A 187 1.01 6.21 -30.51
C ILE A 187 -0.26 6.65 -29.78
N THR A 188 -1.18 7.32 -30.47
CA THR A 188 -2.43 7.82 -29.86
C THR A 188 -3.61 6.87 -30.03
N GLY A 189 -3.50 5.88 -30.92
CA GLY A 189 -4.52 4.87 -31.20
C GLY A 189 -3.92 3.65 -31.91
N VAL A 190 -4.77 2.75 -32.40
CA VAL A 190 -4.36 1.63 -33.27
C VAL A 190 -4.49 2.07 -34.74
N PRO A 191 -3.39 2.19 -35.50
CA PRO A 191 -3.45 2.48 -36.93
C PRO A 191 -4.22 1.40 -37.71
N ALA A 192 -4.95 1.79 -38.75
CA ALA A 192 -5.78 0.88 -39.54
C ALA A 192 -4.95 -0.22 -40.27
N ASP A 193 -3.70 0.08 -40.60
CA ASP A 193 -2.73 -0.79 -41.27
C ASP A 193 -1.71 -1.44 -40.30
N ALA A 194 -1.94 -1.36 -38.99
CA ALA A 194 -1.05 -1.91 -37.96
C ALA A 194 -0.87 -3.43 -38.05
N THR A 195 -1.73 -4.15 -38.78
CA THR A 195 -1.56 -5.58 -39.04
C THR A 195 -0.38 -5.89 -39.97
N THR A 196 0.08 -4.91 -40.74
CA THR A 196 1.18 -5.04 -41.71
C THR A 196 2.34 -4.08 -41.47
N VAL A 197 2.12 -2.99 -40.72
CA VAL A 197 3.13 -1.96 -40.45
C VAL A 197 3.51 -1.94 -38.98
N LEU A 198 4.82 -1.97 -38.69
CA LEU A 198 5.36 -1.79 -37.34
C LEU A 198 5.46 -0.30 -37.00
N TYR A 199 4.73 0.14 -35.98
CA TYR A 199 4.80 1.51 -35.46
C TYR A 199 5.63 1.57 -34.18
N ASN A 200 6.77 2.25 -34.21
CA ASN A 200 7.55 2.54 -33.00
C ASN A 200 7.12 3.91 -32.44
N ASP A 201 7.00 4.00 -31.12
CA ASP A 201 6.73 5.28 -30.47
C ASP A 201 7.93 6.22 -30.63
N GLY A 202 7.69 7.40 -31.18
CA GLY A 202 8.67 8.48 -31.32
C GLY A 202 8.68 9.44 -30.12
N GLY A 203 7.90 9.13 -29.08
CA GLY A 203 7.86 9.88 -27.83
C GLY A 203 9.09 9.71 -26.94
N ASN A 204 9.06 10.35 -25.77
CA ASN A 204 10.19 10.44 -24.84
C ASN A 204 9.98 9.64 -23.53
N ASN A 205 9.06 8.67 -23.52
CA ASN A 205 8.78 7.75 -22.41
C ASN A 205 8.52 8.44 -21.06
N ASN A 206 9.55 8.71 -20.27
CA ASN A 206 9.48 9.32 -18.94
C ASN A 206 9.48 10.86 -18.97
N GLY A 207 9.85 11.48 -20.09
CA GLY A 207 9.86 12.93 -20.26
C GLY A 207 11.26 13.52 -20.41
N VAL A 208 11.39 14.83 -20.19
CA VAL A 208 12.64 15.59 -20.32
C VAL A 208 13.27 15.81 -18.94
N GLY A 209 14.48 15.28 -18.77
CA GLY A 209 15.28 15.37 -17.54
C GLY A 209 16.29 16.53 -17.52
N GLY A 210 17.00 16.67 -16.40
CA GLY A 210 18.05 17.66 -16.20
C GLY A 210 17.63 19.11 -16.40
N SER A 211 18.61 19.96 -16.73
CA SER A 211 18.41 21.40 -16.88
C SER A 211 17.53 21.80 -18.07
N ALA A 212 17.29 20.90 -19.03
CA ALA A 212 16.35 21.11 -20.13
C ALA A 212 14.89 21.22 -19.64
N ASN A 213 14.60 20.77 -18.42
CA ASN A 213 13.32 20.92 -17.76
C ASN A 213 13.52 21.46 -16.33
N ALA A 214 13.79 22.75 -16.18
CA ALA A 214 14.13 23.33 -14.88
C ALA A 214 13.08 23.09 -13.77
N ASN A 215 11.79 22.96 -14.13
CA ASN A 215 10.69 22.85 -13.17
C ASN A 215 10.37 21.40 -12.75
N PHE A 216 10.82 20.38 -13.51
CA PHE A 216 10.47 18.98 -13.24
C PHE A 216 11.54 17.95 -13.65
N GLY A 217 12.68 18.40 -14.17
CA GLY A 217 13.74 17.55 -14.70
C GLY A 217 14.35 16.63 -13.65
N THR A 218 14.45 17.07 -12.38
CA THR A 218 14.93 16.24 -11.27
C THR A 218 13.99 15.06 -11.01
N VAL A 219 12.68 15.23 -11.17
CA VAL A 219 11.71 14.13 -11.07
C VAL A 219 11.93 13.12 -12.20
N VAL A 220 12.12 13.59 -13.43
CA VAL A 220 12.38 12.71 -14.57
C VAL A 220 13.72 11.97 -14.42
N ASP A 221 14.76 12.66 -13.94
CA ASP A 221 16.07 12.07 -13.65
C ASP A 221 15.95 10.98 -12.57
N PHE A 222 15.14 11.22 -11.53
CA PHE A 222 14.83 10.22 -10.51
C PHE A 222 14.10 8.99 -11.08
N VAL A 223 13.06 9.19 -11.89
CA VAL A 223 12.32 8.08 -12.53
C VAL A 223 13.24 7.27 -13.46
N ASN A 224 14.16 7.93 -14.17
CA ASN A 224 15.16 7.24 -15.00
C ASN A 224 16.21 6.49 -14.16
N MET A 225 16.68 7.11 -13.08
CA MET A 225 17.74 6.57 -12.21
C MET A 225 17.36 5.22 -11.61
N VAL A 226 16.10 5.01 -11.21
CA VAL A 226 15.66 3.73 -10.61
C VAL A 226 15.75 2.55 -11.59
N GLY A 227 15.99 2.81 -12.88
CA GLY A 227 16.26 1.78 -13.90
C GLY A 227 17.71 1.29 -13.93
N THR A 228 18.63 1.90 -13.18
CA THR A 228 20.05 1.52 -13.15
C THR A 228 20.21 0.08 -12.71
N ASN A 229 21.03 -0.70 -13.44
CA ASN A 229 21.18 -2.15 -13.27
C ASN A 229 19.85 -2.93 -13.37
N GLY A 230 18.84 -2.37 -14.02
CA GLY A 230 17.49 -2.93 -14.15
C GLY A 230 17.24 -3.77 -15.40
N SER A 231 18.27 -4.18 -16.13
CA SER A 231 18.08 -5.00 -17.34
C SER A 231 17.50 -6.37 -17.00
N THR A 232 16.50 -6.82 -17.76
CA THR A 232 15.99 -8.20 -17.69
C THR A 232 16.77 -9.16 -18.59
N GLU A 233 17.71 -8.67 -19.39
CA GLU A 233 18.48 -9.51 -20.31
C GLU A 233 19.25 -10.61 -19.57
N PRO A 234 19.97 -10.38 -18.46
CA PRO A 234 20.69 -11.44 -17.77
C PRO A 234 19.79 -12.65 -17.43
N ALA A 235 18.62 -12.39 -16.85
CA ALA A 235 17.63 -13.42 -16.57
C ALA A 235 17.10 -14.11 -17.85
N LYS A 236 16.75 -13.36 -18.90
CA LYS A 236 16.32 -13.96 -20.18
C LYS A 236 17.34 -14.93 -20.75
N ARG A 237 18.63 -14.59 -20.63
CA ARG A 237 19.76 -15.36 -21.16
C ARG A 237 20.15 -16.52 -20.26
N PHE A 238 19.84 -16.45 -18.97
CA PHE A 238 19.95 -17.60 -18.08
C PHE A 238 18.81 -18.60 -18.32
N TYR A 239 17.57 -18.16 -18.15
CA TYR A 239 16.38 -19.03 -18.14
C TYR A 239 15.94 -19.50 -19.53
N LYS A 240 16.23 -18.75 -20.60
CA LYS A 240 16.02 -19.20 -21.99
C LYS A 240 14.64 -19.84 -22.20
N TYR A 241 13.61 -19.17 -21.70
CA TYR A 241 12.23 -19.66 -21.75
C TYR A 241 11.52 -18.99 -22.92
N ALA A 242 10.88 -19.76 -23.81
CA ALA A 242 10.25 -19.20 -25.00
C ALA A 242 8.95 -18.45 -24.68
N ARG A 243 8.57 -17.50 -25.55
CA ARG A 243 7.26 -16.82 -25.50
C ARG A 243 6.09 -17.79 -25.67
N PRO A 244 4.90 -17.49 -25.13
CA PRO A 244 3.76 -18.43 -25.13
C PRO A 244 3.30 -18.86 -26.52
N TYR A 245 3.35 -17.98 -27.52
CA TYR A 245 3.00 -18.33 -28.90
C TYR A 245 3.96 -19.33 -29.57
N ARG A 246 5.13 -19.58 -28.97
CA ARG A 246 6.07 -20.64 -29.41
C ARG A 246 5.79 -21.97 -28.74
N TRP A 247 5.10 -21.96 -27.60
CA TRP A 247 4.68 -23.17 -26.89
C TRP A 247 3.37 -23.75 -27.42
N SER A 248 2.45 -22.89 -27.87
CA SER A 248 1.15 -23.31 -28.39
C SER A 248 0.70 -22.44 -29.56
N ALA A 249 0.32 -23.09 -30.66
CA ALA A 249 -0.30 -22.45 -31.81
C ALA A 249 -1.71 -21.90 -31.51
N SER A 250 -2.30 -22.27 -30.36
CA SER A 250 -3.61 -21.75 -29.93
C SER A 250 -3.52 -20.35 -29.31
N VAL A 251 -2.31 -19.84 -29.02
CA VAL A 251 -2.12 -18.47 -28.54
C VAL A 251 -2.33 -17.50 -29.69
N GLN A 252 -3.32 -16.62 -29.56
CA GLN A 252 -3.66 -15.63 -30.58
C GLN A 252 -2.92 -14.32 -30.33
N VAL A 253 -1.75 -14.16 -30.94
CA VAL A 253 -1.03 -12.88 -30.96
C VAL A 253 -1.95 -11.81 -31.56
N LEU A 254 -2.04 -10.65 -30.89
CA LEU A 254 -2.85 -9.54 -31.38
C LEU A 254 -2.46 -9.21 -32.83
N PRO A 255 -3.38 -9.21 -33.81
CA PRO A 255 -3.03 -9.01 -35.22
C PRO A 255 -2.23 -7.72 -35.47
N ALA A 256 -2.59 -6.62 -34.82
CA ALA A 256 -1.88 -5.34 -34.89
C ALA A 256 -0.45 -5.36 -34.31
N LEU A 257 -0.05 -6.45 -33.65
CA LEU A 257 1.30 -6.65 -33.11
C LEU A 257 2.08 -7.77 -33.82
N LEU A 258 1.51 -8.39 -34.86
CA LEU A 258 2.23 -9.38 -35.66
C LEU A 258 3.54 -8.82 -36.26
N PRO A 259 3.59 -7.57 -36.77
CA PRO A 259 4.86 -6.99 -37.24
C PRO A 259 5.91 -6.79 -36.13
N ALA A 260 5.50 -6.74 -34.86
CA ALA A 260 6.40 -6.61 -33.71
C ALA A 260 6.94 -7.96 -33.21
N ARG A 261 6.40 -9.09 -33.71
CA ARG A 261 6.82 -10.42 -33.31
C ARG A 261 8.22 -10.70 -33.85
N SER A 262 9.15 -11.09 -32.96
CA SER A 262 10.52 -11.42 -33.37
C SER A 262 10.56 -12.65 -34.29
N GLY A 263 11.30 -12.50 -35.40
CA GLY A 263 11.66 -13.61 -36.28
C GLY A 263 12.75 -14.54 -35.73
N THR A 264 13.44 -14.15 -34.66
CA THR A 264 14.62 -14.86 -34.12
C THR A 264 14.28 -15.50 -32.76
N PRO A 265 13.98 -16.82 -32.69
CA PRO A 265 13.52 -17.45 -31.46
C PRO A 265 14.60 -17.50 -30.36
N THR A 266 15.86 -17.74 -30.73
CA THR A 266 17.00 -17.88 -29.79
C THR A 266 17.23 -16.66 -28.92
N THR A 267 16.84 -15.47 -29.40
CA THR A 267 17.03 -14.21 -28.68
C THR A 267 15.73 -13.60 -28.15
N ASP A 268 14.61 -14.29 -28.35
CA ASP A 268 13.26 -13.80 -28.05
C ASP A 268 12.63 -14.55 -26.86
N GLY A 269 13.30 -14.47 -25.71
CA GLY A 269 12.84 -15.10 -24.47
C GLY A 269 11.58 -14.42 -23.89
N GLY A 270 10.62 -15.22 -23.43
CA GLY A 270 9.46 -14.79 -22.65
C GLY A 270 9.86 -14.37 -21.23
N PHE A 271 10.42 -15.29 -20.45
CA PHE A 271 10.84 -15.05 -19.08
C PHE A 271 12.23 -14.42 -19.04
N THR A 272 12.44 -13.24 -18.45
CA THR A 272 11.50 -12.37 -17.72
C THR A 272 10.88 -11.30 -18.63
N SER A 273 9.65 -10.84 -18.38
CA SER A 273 9.06 -9.74 -19.17
C SER A 273 9.72 -8.40 -18.87
N GLY A 274 10.48 -7.88 -19.83
CA GLY A 274 11.10 -6.55 -19.76
C GLY A 274 10.10 -5.41 -19.69
N HIS A 275 8.99 -5.50 -20.45
CA HIS A 275 7.91 -4.51 -20.41
C HIS A 275 7.24 -4.44 -19.02
N SER A 276 6.97 -5.60 -18.41
CA SER A 276 6.39 -5.65 -17.07
C SER A 276 7.37 -5.11 -16.01
N ALA A 277 8.66 -5.42 -16.14
CA ALA A 277 9.68 -4.91 -15.23
C ALA A 277 9.86 -3.39 -15.34
N GLU A 278 9.89 -2.85 -16.56
CA GLU A 278 9.96 -1.40 -16.77
C GLU A 278 8.72 -0.68 -16.24
N ALA A 279 7.53 -1.22 -16.51
CA ALA A 279 6.29 -0.65 -15.99
C ALA A 279 6.27 -0.62 -14.46
N MET A 280 6.72 -1.69 -13.81
CA MET A 280 6.79 -1.72 -12.34
C MET A 280 7.82 -0.73 -11.79
N ARG A 281 8.98 -0.58 -12.43
CA ARG A 281 9.99 0.41 -12.03
C ARG A 281 9.46 1.84 -12.14
N ASN A 282 8.87 2.19 -13.29
CA ASN A 282 8.26 3.50 -13.50
C ASN A 282 7.12 3.74 -12.50
N ALA A 283 6.26 2.73 -12.27
CA ALA A 283 5.17 2.83 -11.31
C ALA A 283 5.67 3.09 -9.89
N LEU A 284 6.68 2.37 -9.41
CA LEU A 284 7.22 2.59 -8.07
C LEU A 284 7.90 3.95 -7.93
N ALA A 285 8.67 4.40 -8.92
CA ALA A 285 9.27 5.74 -8.86
C ALA A 285 8.22 6.85 -8.89
N MET A 286 7.20 6.72 -9.76
CA MET A 286 6.09 7.66 -9.81
C MET A 286 5.28 7.67 -8.51
N ALA A 287 4.98 6.49 -7.95
CA ALA A 287 4.29 6.36 -6.66
C ALA A 287 5.14 6.86 -5.49
N TYR A 288 6.46 6.79 -5.59
CA TYR A 288 7.38 7.31 -4.57
C TYR A 288 7.26 8.83 -4.45
N VAL A 289 7.18 9.56 -5.57
CA VAL A 289 7.07 11.03 -5.60
C VAL A 289 5.63 11.55 -5.63
N VAL A 290 4.64 10.69 -5.86
CA VAL A 290 3.19 10.98 -5.77
C VAL A 290 2.51 9.89 -4.91
N PRO A 291 2.84 9.80 -3.61
CA PRO A 291 2.32 8.74 -2.74
C PRO A 291 0.80 8.86 -2.51
N GLU A 292 0.20 10.01 -2.82
CA GLU A 292 -1.26 10.21 -2.81
C GLU A 292 -1.98 9.29 -3.81
N ARG A 293 -1.28 8.80 -4.84
CA ARG A 293 -1.81 7.90 -5.90
C ARG A 293 -1.16 6.52 -5.89
N PHE A 294 -0.53 6.15 -4.77
CA PHE A 294 0.36 4.98 -4.69
C PHE A 294 -0.29 3.70 -5.22
N GLN A 295 -1.49 3.37 -4.75
CA GLN A 295 -2.19 2.13 -5.08
C GLN A 295 -2.65 2.08 -6.54
N GLU A 296 -3.13 3.20 -7.07
CA GLU A 296 -3.57 3.36 -8.46
C GLU A 296 -2.39 3.20 -9.41
N ILE A 297 -1.25 3.84 -9.10
CA ILE A 297 -0.03 3.75 -9.90
C ILE A 297 0.53 2.32 -9.93
N LEU A 298 0.63 1.65 -8.79
CA LEU A 298 1.13 0.27 -8.78
C LEU A 298 0.19 -0.69 -9.52
N SER A 299 -1.12 -0.50 -9.39
CA SER A 299 -2.12 -1.32 -10.09
C SER A 299 -2.04 -1.17 -11.61
N ARG A 300 -1.71 0.04 -12.08
CA ARG A 300 -1.43 0.29 -13.49
C ARG A 300 -0.15 -0.37 -13.98
N GLY A 301 0.90 -0.37 -13.16
CA GLY A 301 2.13 -1.12 -13.44
C GLY A 301 1.85 -2.60 -13.70
N LEU A 302 1.01 -3.22 -12.86
CA LEU A 302 0.61 -4.63 -13.03
C LEU A 302 -0.29 -4.86 -14.24
N GLU A 303 -1.23 -3.94 -14.50
CA GLU A 303 -2.08 -4.03 -15.68
C GLU A 303 -1.29 -4.00 -16.99
N LEU A 304 -0.19 -3.23 -17.05
CA LEU A 304 0.67 -3.26 -18.23
C LEU A 304 1.27 -4.65 -18.45
N GLY A 305 1.64 -5.36 -17.38
CA GLY A 305 2.01 -6.78 -17.46
C GLY A 305 0.90 -7.62 -18.07
N GLU A 306 -0.33 -7.48 -17.57
CA GLU A 306 -1.49 -8.19 -18.11
C GLU A 306 -1.78 -7.86 -19.58
N SER A 307 -1.64 -6.61 -20.01
CA SER A 307 -1.71 -6.20 -21.41
C SER A 307 -0.77 -7.02 -22.30
N ARG A 308 0.37 -7.49 -21.77
CA ARG A 308 1.32 -8.33 -22.51
C ARG A 308 0.85 -9.77 -22.66
N ILE A 309 0.10 -10.28 -21.67
CA ILE A 309 -0.58 -11.57 -21.75
C ILE A 309 -1.72 -11.49 -22.78
N LEU A 310 -2.55 -10.46 -22.66
CA LEU A 310 -3.64 -10.22 -23.60
C LEU A 310 -3.12 -10.03 -25.01
N ALA A 311 -1.95 -9.41 -25.22
CA ALA A 311 -1.31 -9.33 -26.55
C ALA A 311 -0.84 -10.69 -27.11
N GLY A 312 -0.77 -11.74 -26.30
CA GLY A 312 -0.18 -13.04 -26.64
C GLY A 312 1.36 -13.05 -26.61
N MET A 313 2.00 -12.01 -26.07
CA MET A 313 3.45 -11.82 -26.13
C MET A 313 4.20 -12.38 -24.91
N HIS A 314 3.50 -12.50 -23.77
CA HIS A 314 4.06 -12.96 -22.51
C HIS A 314 3.09 -13.86 -21.75
N SER A 315 3.63 -14.74 -20.91
CA SER A 315 2.87 -15.60 -20.01
C SER A 315 2.74 -15.00 -18.60
N PRO A 316 1.80 -15.46 -17.75
CA PRO A 316 1.75 -15.11 -16.33
C PRO A 316 3.11 -15.20 -15.60
N LEU A 317 3.88 -16.28 -15.77
CA LEU A 317 5.20 -16.41 -15.16
C LEU A 317 6.17 -15.31 -15.64
N ASP A 318 6.10 -14.92 -16.91
CA ASP A 318 6.96 -13.86 -17.46
C ASP A 318 6.66 -12.50 -16.83
N VAL A 319 5.38 -12.19 -16.57
CA VAL A 319 4.98 -10.88 -16.06
C VAL A 319 5.11 -10.80 -14.54
N LEU A 320 4.86 -11.91 -13.82
CA LEU A 320 5.11 -12.01 -12.39
C LEU A 320 6.60 -11.80 -12.08
N SER A 321 7.49 -12.45 -12.84
CA SER A 321 8.93 -12.23 -12.71
C SER A 321 9.34 -10.80 -13.06
N GLY A 322 8.64 -10.14 -14.00
CA GLY A 322 8.87 -8.74 -14.31
C GLY A 322 8.57 -7.83 -13.13
N ARG A 323 7.45 -8.07 -12.43
CA ARG A 323 7.11 -7.37 -11.18
C ARG A 323 8.19 -7.57 -10.11
N ILE A 324 8.53 -8.82 -9.81
CA ILE A 324 9.52 -9.19 -8.77
C ILE A 324 10.88 -8.52 -9.04
N HIS A 325 11.36 -8.63 -10.28
CA HIS A 325 12.61 -8.00 -10.70
C HIS A 325 12.54 -6.48 -10.62
N GLY A 326 11.43 -5.87 -11.05
CA GLY A 326 11.22 -4.43 -10.97
C GLY A 326 11.24 -3.91 -9.52
N GLU A 327 10.54 -4.58 -8.61
CA GLU A 327 10.51 -4.24 -7.17
C GLU A 327 11.92 -4.28 -6.55
N ALA A 328 12.68 -5.35 -6.81
CA ALA A 328 14.05 -5.51 -6.30
C ALA A 328 15.01 -4.44 -6.83
N VAL A 329 14.91 -4.11 -8.13
CA VAL A 329 15.72 -3.06 -8.77
C VAL A 329 15.42 -1.69 -8.20
N VAL A 330 14.14 -1.32 -8.02
CA VAL A 330 13.81 -0.02 -7.44
C VAL A 330 14.32 0.07 -6.01
N ALA A 331 14.09 -0.95 -5.19
CA ALA A 331 14.57 -0.94 -3.82
C ALA A 331 16.10 -0.77 -3.76
N GLY A 332 16.86 -1.52 -4.58
CA GLY A 332 18.32 -1.42 -4.65
C GLY A 332 18.82 -0.01 -4.99
N ASN A 333 18.16 0.67 -5.92
CA ASN A 333 18.52 2.05 -6.28
C ASN A 333 18.08 3.09 -5.23
N LEU A 334 16.97 2.85 -4.53
CA LEU A 334 16.46 3.76 -3.48
C LEU A 334 17.25 3.67 -2.17
N VAL A 335 17.84 2.51 -1.85
CA VAL A 335 18.71 2.34 -0.67
C VAL A 335 20.13 2.86 -0.89
N ASP A 336 20.56 3.03 -2.14
CA ASP A 336 21.90 3.51 -2.46
C ASP A 336 22.14 4.91 -1.85
N PRO A 337 23.16 5.09 -1.00
CA PRO A 337 23.51 6.39 -0.43
C PRO A 337 23.75 7.48 -1.48
N ALA A 338 24.23 7.13 -2.67
CA ALA A 338 24.48 8.07 -3.76
C ALA A 338 23.19 8.74 -4.28
N ASN A 339 22.03 8.10 -4.09
CA ASN A 339 20.76 8.54 -4.65
C ASN A 339 19.87 9.29 -3.65
N GLN A 340 20.26 9.42 -2.37
CA GLN A 340 19.41 9.99 -1.33
C GLN A 340 19.03 11.45 -1.61
N THR A 341 19.99 12.27 -2.07
CA THR A 341 19.75 13.67 -2.43
C THR A 341 18.79 13.79 -3.61
N LEU A 342 19.00 13.00 -4.66
CA LEU A 342 18.14 13.02 -5.85
C LEU A 342 16.69 12.65 -5.48
N LYS A 343 16.51 11.60 -4.69
CA LYS A 343 15.22 11.12 -4.21
C LYS A 343 14.46 12.18 -3.40
N ALA A 344 15.13 12.84 -2.45
CA ALA A 344 14.51 13.90 -1.64
C ALA A 344 14.13 15.12 -2.49
N ASN A 345 15.01 15.54 -3.39
CA ASN A 345 14.77 16.68 -4.28
C ASN A 345 13.65 16.40 -5.29
N ALA A 346 13.59 15.18 -5.83
CA ALA A 346 12.51 14.76 -6.73
C ALA A 346 11.15 14.77 -6.02
N TYR A 347 11.07 14.25 -4.79
CA TYR A 347 9.84 14.32 -4.01
C TYR A 347 9.36 15.76 -3.80
N ALA A 348 10.26 16.65 -3.38
CA ALA A 348 9.94 18.06 -3.15
C ALA A 348 9.53 18.79 -4.43
N GLN A 349 10.26 18.58 -5.54
CA GLN A 349 9.95 19.18 -6.83
C GLN A 349 8.60 18.68 -7.38
N ALA A 350 8.31 17.37 -7.25
CA ALA A 350 7.04 16.80 -7.69
C ALA A 350 5.85 17.48 -7.01
N HIS A 351 5.86 17.56 -5.67
CA HIS A 351 4.77 18.18 -4.92
C HIS A 351 4.65 19.67 -5.21
N THR A 352 5.76 20.41 -5.25
CA THR A 352 5.76 21.85 -5.53
C THR A 352 5.11 22.14 -6.88
N THR A 353 5.57 21.46 -7.94
CA THR A 353 5.11 21.71 -9.30
C THR A 353 3.67 21.23 -9.52
N LEU A 354 3.29 20.06 -8.99
CA LEU A 354 1.94 19.51 -9.18
C LEU A 354 0.88 20.28 -8.36
N MET A 355 1.23 20.76 -7.17
CA MET A 355 0.33 21.63 -6.40
C MET A 355 0.07 22.95 -7.14
N ALA A 356 1.13 23.58 -7.66
CA ALA A 356 0.99 24.79 -8.47
C ALA A 356 0.13 24.54 -9.73
N ALA A 357 0.39 23.44 -10.45
CA ALA A 357 -0.34 23.08 -11.66
C ALA A 357 -1.84 22.80 -11.41
N THR A 358 -2.21 22.40 -10.19
CA THR A 358 -3.59 22.06 -9.82
C THR A 358 -4.26 23.13 -8.95
N SER A 359 -3.59 24.26 -8.71
CA SER A 359 -4.06 25.32 -7.80
C SER A 359 -4.42 24.80 -6.40
N THR A 360 -3.64 23.84 -5.91
CA THR A 360 -3.79 23.26 -4.57
C THR A 360 -2.62 23.65 -3.67
N ASN A 361 -2.72 23.29 -2.39
CA ASN A 361 -1.64 23.42 -1.41
C ASN A 361 -1.50 22.10 -0.63
N ALA A 362 -0.54 22.02 0.29
CA ALA A 362 -0.24 20.77 1.02
C ALA A 362 -1.45 20.17 1.77
N SER A 363 -2.44 21.00 2.14
CA SER A 363 -3.67 20.52 2.81
C SER A 363 -4.76 20.05 1.84
N THR A 364 -4.83 20.61 0.64
CA THR A 364 -5.88 20.31 -0.35
C THR A 364 -5.44 19.33 -1.44
N TYR A 365 -4.13 19.19 -1.67
CA TYR A 365 -3.56 18.33 -2.71
C TYR A 365 -3.92 16.84 -2.56
N PRO A 366 -3.86 16.21 -1.37
CA PRO A 366 -4.25 14.80 -1.25
C PRO A 366 -5.70 14.52 -1.64
N ALA A 367 -6.63 15.42 -1.29
CA ALA A 367 -8.03 15.30 -1.68
C ALA A 367 -8.21 15.49 -3.20
N PHE A 368 -7.50 16.44 -3.81
CA PHE A 368 -7.53 16.64 -5.27
C PHE A 368 -6.99 15.43 -6.02
N ALA A 369 -5.85 14.88 -5.57
CA ALA A 369 -5.26 13.68 -6.16
C ALA A 369 -6.25 12.52 -6.21
N GLN A 370 -7.11 12.40 -5.19
CA GLN A 370 -8.12 11.35 -5.05
C GLN A 370 -9.53 11.75 -5.57
N SER A 371 -9.66 12.89 -6.26
CA SER A 371 -10.97 13.41 -6.71
C SER A 371 -11.54 12.75 -7.98
N GLY A 372 -10.81 11.79 -8.57
CA GLY A 372 -11.26 11.03 -9.73
C GLY A 372 -12.52 10.23 -9.43
N THR A 373 -13.37 10.05 -10.43
CA THR A 373 -14.57 9.20 -10.35
C THR A 373 -14.41 8.03 -11.32
N THR A 374 -15.22 6.98 -11.23
CA THR A 374 -15.17 5.87 -12.21
C THR A 374 -15.41 6.31 -13.66
N ALA A 375 -16.01 7.49 -13.88
CA ALA A 375 -16.19 8.08 -15.21
C ALA A 375 -14.93 8.80 -15.73
N THR A 376 -14.07 9.30 -14.85
CA THR A 376 -12.91 10.14 -15.20
C THR A 376 -11.56 9.51 -14.82
N ASP A 377 -11.58 8.44 -14.05
CA ASP A 377 -10.44 7.75 -13.49
C ASP A 377 -10.80 6.26 -13.26
N ARG A 378 -10.27 5.40 -14.12
CA ARG A 378 -10.49 3.95 -14.09
C ARG A 378 -9.96 3.24 -12.84
N PHE A 379 -9.15 3.92 -12.03
CA PHE A 379 -8.62 3.38 -10.78
C PHE A 379 -9.28 3.97 -9.53
N ALA A 380 -10.27 4.86 -9.68
CA ALA A 380 -10.94 5.53 -8.56
C ALA A 380 -11.73 4.58 -7.65
N ASP A 381 -12.23 3.45 -8.17
CA ASP A 381 -12.93 2.46 -7.34
C ASP A 381 -11.92 1.57 -6.59
N TYR A 382 -11.75 1.86 -5.30
CA TYR A 382 -10.79 1.17 -4.44
C TYR A 382 -11.02 -0.35 -4.37
N ALA A 383 -12.27 -0.81 -4.30
CA ALA A 383 -12.58 -2.24 -4.16
C ALA A 383 -12.20 -3.03 -5.42
N THR A 384 -12.59 -2.51 -6.60
CA THR A 384 -12.21 -3.06 -7.91
C THR A 384 -10.71 -3.01 -8.11
N ASN A 385 -10.06 -1.90 -7.71
CA ASN A 385 -8.62 -1.76 -7.83
C ASN A 385 -7.86 -2.78 -6.97
N LYS A 386 -8.27 -2.95 -5.70
CA LYS A 386 -7.73 -3.98 -4.79
C LYS A 386 -7.91 -5.38 -5.35
N ALA A 387 -9.10 -5.73 -5.83
CA ALA A 387 -9.38 -7.04 -6.41
C ALA A 387 -8.50 -7.33 -7.63
N ASN A 388 -8.35 -6.33 -8.52
CA ASN A 388 -7.51 -6.44 -9.70
C ASN A 388 -6.02 -6.55 -9.37
N TYR A 389 -5.53 -5.78 -8.40
CA TYR A 389 -4.14 -5.88 -7.94
C TYR A 389 -3.85 -7.30 -7.46
N ILE A 390 -4.64 -7.83 -6.53
CA ILE A 390 -4.45 -9.19 -5.98
C ILE A 390 -4.53 -10.26 -7.08
N ARG A 391 -5.52 -10.15 -7.99
CA ARG A 391 -5.65 -11.07 -9.13
C ARG A 391 -4.41 -11.05 -10.01
N ARG A 392 -3.83 -9.88 -10.30
CA ARG A 392 -2.63 -9.72 -11.13
C ARG A 392 -1.33 -10.09 -10.39
N SER A 393 -1.36 -10.18 -9.06
CA SER A 393 -0.22 -10.65 -8.27
C SER A 393 -0.03 -12.18 -8.31
N THR A 394 -1.04 -12.95 -8.73
CA THR A 394 -0.97 -14.42 -8.78
C THR A 394 -1.51 -15.04 -10.08
N TYR A 395 -2.29 -14.29 -10.86
CA TYR A 395 -3.04 -14.77 -12.03
C TYR A 395 -3.88 -16.03 -11.78
N GLY A 396 -4.31 -16.24 -10.53
CA GLY A 396 -5.09 -17.41 -10.13
C GLY A 396 -4.32 -18.74 -10.19
N MET A 397 -2.99 -18.70 -10.28
CA MET A 397 -2.18 -19.92 -10.26
C MET A 397 -2.42 -20.73 -8.98
N PRO A 398 -2.46 -22.07 -9.04
CA PRO A 398 -2.55 -22.89 -7.85
C PRO A 398 -1.25 -22.79 -7.03
N GLN A 399 -1.37 -22.86 -5.70
CA GLN A 399 -0.21 -22.99 -4.83
C GLN A 399 0.42 -24.38 -5.00
N ILE A 400 1.75 -24.45 -5.14
CA ILE A 400 2.56 -25.64 -5.35
C ILE A 400 3.54 -25.94 -4.21
N ALA A 401 3.66 -25.03 -3.25
CA ALA A 401 4.49 -25.18 -2.06
C ALA A 401 3.68 -24.90 -0.79
N SER A 402 4.34 -24.87 0.36
CA SER A 402 3.68 -24.66 1.67
C SER A 402 2.85 -23.38 1.68
N THR A 403 1.58 -23.50 2.09
CA THR A 403 0.65 -22.36 2.22
C THR A 403 0.73 -21.67 3.58
N THR A 404 1.61 -22.15 4.47
CA THR A 404 1.75 -21.67 5.85
C THR A 404 3.14 -21.08 6.14
N ALA A 405 4.00 -20.97 5.12
CA ALA A 405 5.32 -20.38 5.30
C ALA A 405 5.23 -18.91 5.75
N ALA A 406 6.02 -18.56 6.77
CA ALA A 406 6.10 -17.20 7.30
C ALA A 406 6.54 -16.23 6.20
N ALA A 407 6.06 -14.99 6.27
CA ALA A 407 6.51 -13.94 5.36
C ALA A 407 7.96 -13.56 5.66
N VAL A 408 8.75 -13.43 4.60
CA VAL A 408 10.13 -12.93 4.64
C VAL A 408 10.13 -11.56 3.98
N VAL A 409 10.84 -10.59 4.55
CA VAL A 409 10.91 -9.22 4.01
C VAL A 409 12.31 -8.99 3.47
N PRO A 410 12.49 -8.71 2.18
CA PRO A 410 13.81 -8.49 1.60
C PRO A 410 14.56 -7.35 2.27
N LYS A 411 15.90 -7.41 2.28
CA LYS A 411 16.72 -6.28 2.72
C LYS A 411 16.39 -5.04 1.88
N GLY A 412 16.14 -3.91 2.53
CA GLY A 412 15.88 -2.64 1.86
C GLY A 412 14.46 -2.45 1.33
N ALA A 413 13.57 -3.46 1.37
CA ALA A 413 12.21 -3.32 0.85
C ALA A 413 11.38 -2.23 1.56
N GLU A 414 11.73 -1.87 2.80
CA GLU A 414 11.08 -0.81 3.58
C GLU A 414 11.12 0.58 2.94
N VAL A 415 12.04 0.84 2.00
CA VAL A 415 12.10 2.13 1.28
C VAL A 415 11.00 2.25 0.23
N LEU A 416 10.42 1.13 -0.23
CA LEU A 416 9.35 1.14 -1.25
C LEU A 416 8.06 1.81 -0.75
N ILE A 417 7.88 1.93 0.56
CA ILE A 417 6.69 2.54 1.18
C ILE A 417 7.04 3.73 2.09
N GLU A 418 8.27 4.25 2.05
CA GLU A 418 8.71 5.27 3.02
C GLU A 418 8.08 6.65 2.81
N THR A 419 7.76 7.04 1.58
CA THR A 419 7.00 8.27 1.31
C THR A 419 5.50 8.09 1.51
N ARG A 420 5.01 6.85 1.39
CA ARG A 420 3.62 6.50 1.69
C ARG A 420 3.37 6.46 3.20
N LEU A 421 4.32 5.94 4.00
CA LEU A 421 4.21 5.81 5.46
C LEU A 421 5.38 6.52 6.17
N PRO A 422 5.54 7.85 6.01
CA PRO A 422 6.75 8.58 6.45
C PRO A 422 6.88 8.70 7.97
N TYR A 423 5.80 8.51 8.72
CA TYR A 423 5.75 8.57 10.19
C TYR A 423 6.10 7.24 10.87
N LEU A 424 6.28 6.16 10.10
CA LEU A 424 6.75 4.87 10.60
C LEU A 424 8.27 4.77 10.50
N SER A 425 8.92 4.10 11.45
CA SER A 425 10.34 3.75 11.33
C SER A 425 10.59 2.73 10.21
N ALA A 426 11.86 2.55 9.82
CA ALA A 426 12.25 1.50 8.87
C ALA A 426 11.78 0.11 9.34
N ASP A 427 12.02 -0.24 10.61
CA ASP A 427 11.59 -1.53 11.18
C ASP A 427 10.08 -1.71 11.16
N GLN A 428 9.32 -0.66 11.48
CA GLN A 428 7.87 -0.67 11.40
C GLN A 428 7.37 -0.89 9.96
N ARG A 429 7.98 -0.24 8.98
CA ARG A 429 7.67 -0.48 7.56
C ARG A 429 7.98 -1.92 7.15
N ARG A 430 9.06 -2.52 7.66
CA ARG A 430 9.32 -3.95 7.45
C ARG A 430 8.22 -4.84 8.04
N VAL A 431 7.71 -4.53 9.23
CA VAL A 431 6.57 -5.27 9.82
C VAL A 431 5.29 -5.07 9.02
N VAL A 432 5.04 -3.87 8.49
CA VAL A 432 3.93 -3.63 7.55
C VAL A 432 4.03 -4.57 6.35
N LEU A 433 5.19 -4.63 5.68
CA LEU A 433 5.42 -5.54 4.55
C LEU A 433 5.23 -7.01 4.95
N LYS A 434 5.73 -7.41 6.12
CA LYS A 434 5.57 -8.78 6.65
C LYS A 434 4.11 -9.15 6.87
N THR A 435 3.33 -8.25 7.49
CA THR A 435 1.94 -8.53 7.90
C THR A 435 0.94 -8.41 6.77
N THR A 436 1.32 -7.79 5.66
CA THR A 436 0.49 -7.62 4.46
C THR A 436 0.86 -8.54 3.31
N ALA A 437 1.96 -9.30 3.45
CA ALA A 437 2.48 -10.20 2.43
C ALA A 437 1.42 -11.13 1.84
N LEU A 438 1.54 -11.41 0.54
CA LEU A 438 0.74 -12.42 -0.14
C LEU A 438 0.96 -13.80 0.50
N ALA A 439 -0.04 -14.67 0.38
CA ALA A 439 0.07 -16.05 0.86
C ALA A 439 1.27 -16.76 0.20
N SER A 440 1.93 -17.63 0.95
CA SER A 440 3.00 -18.48 0.44
C SER A 440 2.45 -19.59 -0.45
N GLY A 441 3.31 -20.27 -1.17
CA GLY A 441 2.99 -21.46 -1.97
C GLY A 441 2.80 -21.18 -3.45
N TYR A 442 2.64 -19.92 -3.88
CA TYR A 442 2.46 -19.60 -5.29
C TYR A 442 3.75 -19.81 -6.10
N PRO A 443 3.66 -20.28 -7.36
CA PRO A 443 4.82 -20.48 -8.21
C PRO A 443 5.67 -19.21 -8.31
N VAL A 444 7.00 -19.37 -8.29
CA VAL A 444 8.02 -18.31 -8.36
C VAL A 444 7.98 -17.24 -7.26
N MET A 445 7.08 -17.34 -6.27
CA MET A 445 6.86 -16.28 -5.28
C MET A 445 7.55 -16.50 -3.92
N ASP A 446 7.89 -17.73 -3.55
CA ASP A 446 8.56 -18.05 -2.29
C ASP A 446 10.09 -18.02 -2.41
N ASP A 447 10.64 -16.92 -2.95
CA ASP A 447 12.10 -16.77 -2.99
C ASP A 447 12.69 -16.53 -1.58
N PRO A 448 13.94 -16.95 -1.33
CA PRO A 448 14.55 -16.81 0.00
C PRO A 448 14.69 -15.37 0.53
N GLU A 449 14.68 -14.35 -0.34
CA GLU A 449 14.71 -12.95 0.08
C GLU A 449 13.30 -12.44 0.43
N GLY A 450 12.27 -12.91 -0.29
CA GLY A 450 10.85 -12.61 -0.06
C GLY A 450 10.22 -11.60 -1.04
N TRP A 451 10.88 -11.27 -2.15
CA TRP A 451 10.40 -10.28 -3.13
C TRP A 451 9.07 -10.70 -3.75
N GLY A 452 8.91 -11.99 -4.05
CA GLY A 452 7.72 -12.54 -4.66
C GLY A 452 6.43 -12.27 -3.89
N ARG A 453 6.49 -12.14 -2.56
CA ARG A 453 5.32 -12.02 -1.69
C ARG A 453 4.98 -10.61 -1.26
N LEU A 454 5.74 -9.59 -1.69
CA LEU A 454 5.40 -8.21 -1.37
C LEU A 454 3.99 -7.86 -1.90
N ASN A 455 3.17 -7.29 -1.03
CA ASN A 455 1.84 -6.78 -1.34
C ASN A 455 1.80 -5.28 -1.07
N LEU A 456 2.37 -4.51 -1.99
CA LEU A 456 2.54 -3.07 -1.79
C LEU A 456 1.20 -2.32 -1.78
N PHE A 457 0.17 -2.88 -2.42
CA PHE A 457 -1.19 -2.32 -2.35
C PHE A 457 -1.75 -2.39 -0.93
N ALA A 458 -1.66 -3.55 -0.26
CA ALA A 458 -2.10 -3.68 1.13
C ALA A 458 -1.16 -2.95 2.10
N ALA A 459 0.16 -2.94 1.85
CA ALA A 459 1.12 -2.22 2.67
C ALA A 459 0.84 -0.70 2.74
N ALA A 460 0.37 -0.11 1.63
CA ALA A 460 -0.04 1.29 1.59
C ALA A 460 -1.24 1.62 2.51
N ASP A 461 -1.95 0.60 3.01
CA ASP A 461 -3.05 0.71 3.96
C ASP A 461 -2.65 0.38 5.41
N GLY A 462 -1.36 0.38 5.70
CA GLY A 462 -0.80 0.16 7.03
C GLY A 462 -0.64 -1.32 7.37
N TYR A 463 -0.60 -1.65 8.66
CA TYR A 463 -0.38 -3.01 9.14
C TYR A 463 -1.50 -3.96 8.69
N GLY A 464 -1.19 -5.25 8.49
CA GLY A 464 -2.19 -6.31 8.36
C GLY A 464 -2.50 -7.01 9.70
N ALA A 465 -1.61 -6.89 10.68
CA ALA A 465 -1.80 -7.40 12.03
C ALA A 465 -0.87 -6.72 13.03
N PHE A 466 -1.29 -6.62 14.29
CA PHE A 466 -0.45 -6.27 15.42
C PHE A 466 -0.07 -7.56 16.17
N LYS A 467 1.11 -8.11 15.89
CA LYS A 467 1.63 -9.29 16.65
C LYS A 467 2.43 -8.90 17.90
N GLY A 468 2.72 -7.61 18.03
CA GLY A 468 3.34 -6.97 19.20
C GLY A 468 2.86 -5.52 19.26
N ASN A 469 3.31 -4.78 20.27
CA ASN A 469 2.91 -3.38 20.43
C ASN A 469 3.36 -2.52 19.23
N VAL A 470 2.46 -1.65 18.77
CA VAL A 470 2.71 -0.70 17.68
C VAL A 470 2.52 0.72 18.21
N VAL A 471 3.59 1.52 18.16
CA VAL A 471 3.55 2.95 18.52
C VAL A 471 3.58 3.79 17.26
N VAL A 472 2.56 4.62 17.05
CA VAL A 472 2.42 5.51 15.90
C VAL A 472 2.60 6.95 16.37
N ASN A 473 3.68 7.61 15.95
CA ASN A 473 3.98 9.00 16.28
C ASN A 473 3.85 9.90 15.04
N MET A 474 2.73 10.60 14.91
CA MET A 474 2.45 11.46 13.74
C MET A 474 2.65 12.94 14.08
N ASP A 475 3.19 13.70 13.14
CA ASP A 475 3.52 15.13 13.32
C ASP A 475 2.78 15.98 12.28
N ALA A 476 1.74 16.67 12.75
CA ALA A 476 0.91 17.54 11.92
C ALA A 476 1.70 18.68 11.25
N SER A 477 2.78 19.15 11.85
CA SER A 477 3.57 20.27 11.32
C SER A 477 4.33 19.91 10.03
N LYS A 478 4.55 18.61 9.79
CA LYS A 478 5.23 18.11 8.58
C LYS A 478 4.31 17.96 7.36
N GLY A 479 3.00 18.13 7.52
CA GLY A 479 2.03 18.01 6.43
C GLY A 479 1.93 16.60 5.83
N GLY A 480 1.17 16.48 4.72
CA GLY A 480 1.00 15.21 4.00
C GLY A 480 0.61 14.04 4.90
N PHE A 481 1.20 12.87 4.63
CA PHE A 481 0.94 11.66 5.43
C PHE A 481 1.50 11.72 6.86
N ASN A 482 2.45 12.61 7.17
CA ASN A 482 2.86 12.82 8.56
C ASN A 482 1.74 13.48 9.39
N ALA A 483 0.91 14.30 8.73
CA ALA A 483 -0.18 15.01 9.39
C ALA A 483 -1.47 14.21 9.45
N ALA A 484 -1.84 13.51 8.37
CA ALA A 484 -3.03 12.68 8.34
C ALA A 484 -2.86 11.49 7.41
N ASP A 485 -3.26 10.30 7.87
CA ASP A 485 -3.24 9.09 7.07
C ASP A 485 -4.41 8.16 7.40
N ARG A 486 -4.74 7.25 6.48
CA ARG A 486 -5.78 6.25 6.62
C ARG A 486 -5.23 4.84 6.45
N TRP A 487 -5.55 3.96 7.39
CA TRP A 487 -5.36 2.52 7.29
C TRP A 487 -6.70 1.82 7.00
N ARG A 488 -6.75 1.04 5.92
CA ARG A 488 -7.96 0.30 5.47
C ARG A 488 -7.83 -1.22 5.57
N ASN A 489 -6.68 -1.74 5.99
CA ASN A 489 -6.55 -3.17 6.20
C ASN A 489 -7.43 -3.63 7.36
N ASP A 490 -7.91 -4.87 7.27
CA ASP A 490 -8.55 -5.55 8.39
C ASP A 490 -7.44 -6.03 9.34
N ILE A 491 -7.17 -5.27 10.40
CA ILE A 491 -6.03 -5.51 11.28
C ILE A 491 -6.44 -6.46 12.41
N GLY A 492 -5.78 -7.62 12.46
CA GLY A 492 -5.92 -8.59 13.55
C GLY A 492 -4.72 -8.62 14.51
N GLY A 493 -4.66 -9.65 15.36
CA GLY A 493 -3.51 -9.94 16.23
C GLY A 493 -3.69 -9.56 17.70
N THR A 494 -2.70 -9.88 18.52
CA THR A 494 -2.78 -9.72 19.98
C THR A 494 -2.13 -8.45 20.50
N GLY A 495 -1.45 -7.69 19.65
CA GLY A 495 -0.72 -6.47 20.02
C GLY A 495 -1.61 -5.27 20.29
N LYS A 496 -1.04 -4.29 21.01
CA LYS A 496 -1.66 -2.99 21.32
C LYS A 496 -1.29 -1.93 20.28
N LEU A 497 -2.21 -1.02 19.98
CA LEU A 497 -1.92 0.23 19.26
C LEU A 497 -1.76 1.39 20.25
N VAL A 498 -0.66 2.13 20.16
CA VAL A 498 -0.46 3.42 20.86
C VAL A 498 -0.39 4.52 19.80
N LYS A 499 -1.36 5.44 19.81
CA LYS A 499 -1.36 6.63 18.96
C LYS A 499 -0.91 7.85 19.74
N GLN A 500 0.18 8.46 19.28
CA GLN A 500 0.77 9.67 19.86
C GLN A 500 1.15 10.68 18.77
N GLY A 501 1.67 11.83 19.19
CA GLY A 501 1.98 12.96 18.31
C GLY A 501 0.72 13.70 17.83
N THR A 502 0.91 14.85 17.20
CA THR A 502 -0.15 15.81 16.86
C THR A 502 -1.00 15.43 15.64
N GLY A 503 -0.56 14.48 14.82
CA GLY A 503 -1.27 14.08 13.60
C GLY A 503 -2.51 13.20 13.81
N THR A 504 -3.19 12.90 12.70
CA THR A 504 -4.44 12.11 12.66
C THR A 504 -4.23 10.75 12.00
N LEU A 505 -4.59 9.67 12.70
CA LEU A 505 -4.68 8.33 12.12
C LEU A 505 -6.14 7.92 11.96
N LYS A 506 -6.54 7.53 10.76
CA LYS A 506 -7.90 7.06 10.45
C LYS A 506 -7.92 5.55 10.25
N LEU A 507 -8.80 4.86 10.97
CA LEU A 507 -8.93 3.40 10.94
C LEU A 507 -10.25 3.03 10.25
N GLY A 508 -10.15 2.47 9.05
CA GLY A 508 -11.30 2.13 8.20
C GLY A 508 -11.53 0.64 7.98
N GLY A 509 -10.66 -0.24 8.46
CA GLY A 509 -10.80 -1.69 8.32
C GLY A 509 -11.77 -2.32 9.31
N ASN A 510 -12.17 -3.57 9.06
CA ASN A 510 -12.92 -4.40 10.00
C ASN A 510 -11.95 -5.06 10.99
N ASN A 511 -11.48 -4.26 11.95
CA ASN A 511 -10.39 -4.67 12.82
C ASN A 511 -10.83 -5.66 13.90
N SER A 512 -9.88 -6.49 14.35
CA SER A 512 -10.13 -7.57 15.32
C SER A 512 -9.00 -7.75 16.34
N TRP A 513 -8.00 -6.86 16.41
CA TRP A 513 -6.93 -7.01 17.38
C TRP A 513 -7.45 -6.93 18.83
N THR A 514 -6.79 -7.65 19.73
CA THR A 514 -7.25 -7.83 21.12
C THR A 514 -6.42 -7.08 22.15
N GLY A 515 -5.21 -6.62 21.80
CA GLY A 515 -4.28 -5.98 22.75
C GLY A 515 -4.70 -4.57 23.22
N GLY A 516 -5.77 -4.02 22.66
CA GLY A 516 -6.30 -2.71 23.00
C GLY A 516 -5.68 -1.56 22.22
N THR A 517 -6.17 -0.36 22.53
CA THR A 517 -5.81 0.90 21.89
C THR A 517 -5.61 1.97 22.96
N GLU A 518 -4.49 2.69 22.87
CA GLU A 518 -4.16 3.80 23.75
C GLU A 518 -3.94 5.06 22.90
N LEU A 519 -4.69 6.12 23.18
CA LEU A 519 -4.56 7.42 22.56
C LEU A 519 -3.99 8.41 23.57
N THR A 520 -2.78 8.91 23.31
CA THR A 520 -2.08 9.84 24.19
C THR A 520 -2.03 11.27 23.62
N ALA A 521 -2.11 11.43 22.30
CA ALA A 521 -2.13 12.73 21.62
C ALA A 521 -2.62 12.67 20.17
N GLY A 522 -2.97 13.84 19.63
CA GLY A 522 -3.47 14.00 18.26
C GLY A 522 -4.88 13.45 18.10
N THR A 523 -5.20 12.93 16.92
CA THR A 523 -6.53 12.37 16.63
C THR A 523 -6.43 10.91 16.19
N LEU A 524 -7.30 10.07 16.75
CA LEU A 524 -7.56 8.71 16.26
C LEU A 524 -9.01 8.63 15.80
N GLU A 525 -9.21 8.41 14.50
CA GLU A 525 -10.51 8.47 13.83
C GLU A 525 -11.00 7.05 13.51
N ALA A 526 -12.22 6.71 13.96
CA ALA A 526 -12.92 5.48 13.58
C ALA A 526 -13.79 5.73 12.35
N ASN A 527 -13.44 5.10 11.23
CA ASN A 527 -14.13 5.23 9.94
C ASN A 527 -14.87 3.94 9.56
N SER A 528 -14.87 2.94 10.44
CA SER A 528 -15.65 1.71 10.34
C SER A 528 -16.26 1.36 11.70
N SER A 529 -17.29 0.51 11.70
CA SER A 529 -17.95 0.08 12.94
C SER A 529 -17.03 -0.73 13.85
N ALA A 530 -16.04 -1.44 13.31
CA ALA A 530 -15.08 -2.24 14.07
C ALA A 530 -13.69 -1.58 14.16
N ALA A 531 -13.60 -0.25 13.95
CA ALA A 531 -12.32 0.45 13.82
C ALA A 531 -11.34 0.22 14.98
N PHE A 532 -11.83 0.03 16.20
CA PHE A 532 -10.97 -0.13 17.40
C PHE A 532 -10.71 -1.58 17.82
N GLY A 533 -11.11 -2.56 17.00
CA GLY A 533 -10.89 -3.97 17.28
C GLY A 533 -11.71 -4.50 18.46
N ALA A 534 -11.21 -5.59 19.06
CA ALA A 534 -11.90 -6.30 20.13
C ALA A 534 -11.40 -5.92 21.54
N GLY A 535 -10.28 -5.20 21.64
CA GLY A 535 -9.69 -4.80 22.91
C GLY A 535 -10.29 -3.53 23.54
N ASP A 536 -9.69 -3.13 24.66
CA ASP A 536 -10.00 -1.89 25.38
C ASP A 536 -9.55 -0.65 24.60
N VAL A 537 -10.26 0.47 24.75
CA VAL A 537 -9.88 1.79 24.22
C VAL A 537 -9.66 2.76 25.39
N TYR A 538 -8.46 3.33 25.45
CA TYR A 538 -8.02 4.21 26.53
C TYR A 538 -7.55 5.55 25.99
N VAL A 539 -8.21 6.63 26.42
CA VAL A 539 -7.93 8.01 25.98
C VAL A 539 -7.33 8.78 27.14
N SER A 540 -6.01 8.94 27.12
CA SER A 540 -5.24 9.72 28.11
C SER A 540 -4.87 11.12 27.63
N GLY A 541 -5.01 11.40 26.33
CA GLY A 541 -4.91 12.73 25.73
C GLY A 541 -5.41 12.71 24.29
N GLY A 542 -5.60 13.89 23.69
CA GLY A 542 -6.02 14.01 22.30
C GLY A 542 -7.51 13.72 22.07
N THR A 543 -7.86 13.42 20.81
CA THR A 543 -9.25 13.30 20.33
C THR A 543 -9.52 11.92 19.75
N LEU A 544 -10.46 11.18 20.34
CA LEU A 544 -11.06 10.00 19.72
C LEU A 544 -12.26 10.45 18.89
N ALA A 545 -12.20 10.30 17.56
CA ALA A 545 -13.24 10.75 16.66
C ALA A 545 -14.02 9.56 16.07
N VAL A 546 -15.34 9.62 16.10
CA VAL A 546 -16.27 8.62 15.56
C VAL A 546 -16.91 9.19 14.30
N ASN A 547 -16.44 8.67 13.15
CA ASN A 547 -16.83 9.11 11.81
C ASN A 547 -17.44 7.98 10.96
N ALA A 548 -17.61 6.78 11.51
CA ALA A 548 -18.24 5.66 10.81
C ALA A 548 -19.74 5.91 10.60
N ALA A 549 -20.27 5.50 9.44
CA ALA A 549 -21.69 5.64 9.11
C ALA A 549 -22.62 4.77 9.99
N SER A 550 -22.06 3.74 10.63
CA SER A 550 -22.75 2.86 11.59
C SER A 550 -22.10 3.03 12.97
N PRO A 551 -22.80 2.65 14.07
CA PRO A 551 -22.26 2.75 15.42
C PRO A 551 -20.88 2.12 15.53
N VAL A 552 -19.93 2.87 16.08
CA VAL A 552 -18.59 2.35 16.37
C VAL A 552 -18.69 1.45 17.59
N LYS A 553 -18.11 0.25 17.48
CA LYS A 553 -18.06 -0.76 18.53
C LYS A 553 -16.70 -0.72 19.19
N VAL A 554 -16.71 -0.69 20.52
CA VAL A 554 -15.56 -1.00 21.36
C VAL A 554 -15.78 -2.40 21.94
N GLY A 555 -14.92 -3.35 21.57
CA GLY A 555 -15.06 -4.74 21.98
C GLY A 555 -14.76 -4.96 23.48
N GLY A 556 -13.87 -4.14 24.05
CA GLY A 556 -13.55 -4.14 25.47
C GLY A 556 -14.21 -3.00 26.24
N LYS A 557 -13.44 -2.43 27.17
CA LYS A 557 -13.78 -1.23 27.96
C LYS A 557 -13.44 0.05 27.19
N TYR A 558 -14.14 1.11 27.50
CA TYR A 558 -13.79 2.47 27.09
C TYR A 558 -13.44 3.31 28.31
N THR A 559 -12.27 3.94 28.31
CA THR A 559 -11.84 4.82 29.38
C THR A 559 -11.41 6.15 28.80
N GLN A 560 -11.97 7.25 29.30
CA GLN A 560 -11.51 8.60 29.00
C GLN A 560 -11.07 9.30 30.30
N LEU A 561 -9.82 9.76 30.34
CA LEU A 561 -9.32 10.56 31.45
C LEU A 561 -9.85 11.99 31.40
N ALA A 562 -9.70 12.73 32.49
CA ALA A 562 -9.90 14.18 32.50
C ALA A 562 -8.78 14.91 31.72
N GLY A 563 -8.85 16.24 31.67
CA GLY A 563 -7.82 17.08 31.03
C GLY A 563 -8.05 17.27 29.53
N ALA A 564 -6.98 17.26 28.75
CA ALA A 564 -6.99 17.52 27.31
C ALA A 564 -7.40 16.26 26.50
N THR A 565 -8.56 15.70 26.81
CA THR A 565 -9.17 14.55 26.15
C THR A 565 -10.49 14.95 25.52
N ALA A 566 -10.80 14.37 24.36
CA ALA A 566 -12.06 14.58 23.66
C ALA A 566 -12.61 13.30 23.03
N LEU A 567 -13.93 13.15 23.11
CA LEU A 567 -14.70 12.25 22.26
C LEU A 567 -15.50 13.10 21.28
N GLU A 568 -15.21 12.95 19.99
CA GLU A 568 -16.04 13.53 18.92
C GLU A 568 -16.93 12.44 18.32
N ILE A 569 -18.24 12.68 18.27
CA ILE A 569 -19.18 11.82 17.56
C ILE A 569 -19.80 12.64 16.43
N ASN A 570 -19.42 12.34 15.18
CA ASN A 570 -19.82 13.13 14.02
C ASN A 570 -20.94 12.49 13.18
N THR A 571 -21.38 11.27 13.52
CA THR A 571 -22.31 10.47 12.70
C THR A 571 -23.55 9.97 13.44
N VAL A 572 -23.88 10.52 14.62
CA VAL A 572 -25.05 10.06 15.39
C VAL A 572 -26.36 10.31 14.63
N SER A 573 -27.32 9.39 14.75
CA SER A 573 -28.66 9.49 14.16
C SER A 573 -29.76 9.20 15.19
N ALA A 574 -31.02 9.48 14.85
CA ALA A 574 -32.15 9.24 15.76
C ALA A 574 -32.31 7.76 16.17
N SER A 575 -31.85 6.81 15.35
CA SER A 575 -32.10 5.38 15.54
C SER A 575 -30.92 4.60 16.11
N GLN A 576 -29.75 5.24 16.23
CA GLN A 576 -28.49 4.56 16.50
C GLN A 576 -27.56 5.41 17.35
N ALA A 577 -27.00 4.79 18.39
CA ALA A 577 -25.95 5.40 19.19
C ALA A 577 -24.71 5.71 18.34
N GLY A 578 -23.99 6.77 18.68
CA GLY A 578 -22.70 7.05 18.05
C GLY A 578 -21.66 5.95 18.35
N MET A 579 -21.61 5.51 19.61
CA MET A 579 -20.68 4.49 20.07
C MET A 579 -21.36 3.46 20.97
N THR A 580 -20.99 2.19 20.81
CA THR A 580 -21.42 1.06 21.65
C THR A 580 -20.20 0.38 22.25
N VAL A 581 -20.14 0.34 23.57
CA VAL A 581 -19.05 -0.28 24.34
C VAL A 581 -19.57 -1.60 24.90
N THR A 582 -18.88 -2.70 24.62
CA THR A 582 -19.31 -4.02 25.11
C THR A 582 -19.11 -4.12 26.63
N GLY A 583 -17.96 -3.63 27.11
CA GLY A 583 -17.64 -3.57 28.54
C GLY A 583 -18.07 -2.27 29.21
N ASP A 584 -17.31 -1.89 30.24
CA ASP A 584 -17.53 -0.65 30.99
C ASP A 584 -17.05 0.58 30.21
N ALA A 585 -17.84 1.66 30.26
CA ALA A 585 -17.43 3.00 29.88
C ALA A 585 -17.16 3.83 31.15
N THR A 586 -15.90 4.24 31.36
CA THR A 586 -15.48 5.09 32.49
C THR A 586 -15.02 6.45 32.00
N ILE A 587 -15.75 7.50 32.38
CA ILE A 587 -15.50 8.88 31.93
C ILE A 587 -15.04 9.74 33.11
N GLY A 588 -13.74 10.00 33.20
CA GLY A 588 -13.16 10.86 34.24
C GLY A 588 -13.34 12.36 33.98
N GLY A 589 -13.77 12.77 32.78
CA GLY A 589 -13.95 14.16 32.38
C GLY A 589 -13.71 14.39 30.89
N GLY A 590 -13.14 15.55 30.55
CA GLY A 590 -12.82 15.93 29.18
C GLY A 590 -14.03 16.46 28.41
N VAL A 591 -13.90 16.53 27.09
CA VAL A 591 -14.93 17.09 26.19
C VAL A 591 -15.67 15.98 25.45
N LEU A 592 -16.99 16.12 25.35
CA LEU A 592 -17.81 15.44 24.36
C LEU A 592 -18.30 16.47 23.34
N SER A 593 -18.04 16.23 22.06
CA SER A 593 -18.54 17.04 20.96
C SER A 593 -19.38 16.17 20.04
N VAL A 594 -20.62 16.57 19.79
CA VAL A 594 -21.56 15.84 18.93
C VAL A 594 -21.90 16.68 17.72
N LYS A 595 -21.67 16.12 16.53
CA LYS A 595 -22.10 16.66 15.24
C LYS A 595 -22.98 15.63 14.55
N PHE A 596 -23.82 16.13 13.65
CA PHE A 596 -24.77 15.30 12.91
C PHE A 596 -24.36 15.22 11.44
N PRO A 597 -24.59 14.08 10.77
CA PRO A 597 -24.46 14.02 9.32
C PRO A 597 -25.49 14.97 8.69
N GLY A 598 -25.18 15.53 7.51
CA GLY A 598 -26.06 16.52 6.87
C GLY A 598 -27.51 16.05 6.61
N SER A 599 -27.72 14.74 6.57
CA SER A 599 -29.03 14.08 6.43
C SER A 599 -29.86 14.03 7.71
N TYR A 600 -29.25 14.21 8.89
CA TYR A 600 -29.94 14.18 10.17
C TYR A 600 -29.85 15.54 10.86
N LYS A 601 -31.02 16.12 11.18
CA LYS A 601 -31.14 17.40 11.86
C LYS A 601 -32.10 17.22 13.03
N PRO A 602 -31.59 17.02 14.26
CA PRO A 602 -32.46 16.98 15.42
C PRO A 602 -33.17 18.32 15.60
N LYS A 603 -34.27 18.30 16.34
CA LYS A 603 -35.04 19.47 16.75
C LYS A 603 -34.87 19.69 18.25
N ALA A 604 -35.10 20.92 18.71
CA ALA A 604 -35.17 21.20 20.13
C ALA A 604 -36.24 20.31 20.79
N GLY A 605 -35.88 19.66 21.89
CA GLY A 605 -36.65 18.63 22.58
C GLY A 605 -36.26 17.21 22.23
N ASP A 606 -35.53 16.97 21.13
CA ASP A 606 -35.11 15.63 20.75
C ASP A 606 -34.09 15.07 21.75
N THR A 607 -34.20 13.78 22.02
CA THR A 607 -33.23 13.01 22.80
C THR A 607 -32.37 12.17 21.86
N ILE A 608 -31.05 12.32 21.99
CA ILE A 608 -30.06 11.64 21.16
C ILE A 608 -29.28 10.65 22.02
N THR A 609 -29.29 9.37 21.67
CA THR A 609 -28.42 8.39 22.29
C THR A 609 -27.00 8.54 21.74
N VAL A 610 -26.04 8.82 22.59
CA VAL A 610 -24.65 9.08 22.18
C VAL A 610 -23.78 7.85 22.41
N LEU A 611 -23.91 7.25 23.59
CA LEU A 611 -23.08 6.15 24.03
C LEU A 611 -23.94 5.12 24.76
N THR A 612 -23.74 3.85 24.42
CA THR A 612 -24.24 2.71 25.19
C THR A 612 -23.05 1.89 25.69
N ALA A 613 -23.18 1.31 26.88
CA ALA A 613 -22.14 0.50 27.52
C ALA A 613 -22.76 -0.63 28.36
N GLY A 614 -21.99 -1.69 28.64
CA GLY A 614 -22.39 -2.70 29.63
C GLY A 614 -22.58 -2.10 31.02
N ARG A 615 -21.74 -1.12 31.37
CA ARG A 615 -21.91 -0.20 32.50
C ARG A 615 -21.32 1.16 32.15
N LEU A 616 -21.98 2.22 32.57
CA LEU A 616 -21.56 3.61 32.37
C LEU A 616 -21.33 4.28 33.73
N GLN A 617 -20.15 4.86 33.91
CA GLN A 617 -19.76 5.57 35.11
C GLN A 617 -18.95 6.83 34.80
N GLY A 618 -19.12 7.86 35.64
CA GLY A 618 -18.50 9.16 35.44
C GLY A 618 -19.22 10.03 34.39
N THR A 619 -18.67 11.21 34.11
CA THR A 619 -19.31 12.24 33.28
C THR A 619 -18.28 13.06 32.51
N PHE A 620 -18.65 13.54 31.32
CA PHE A 620 -17.86 14.55 30.60
C PHE A 620 -17.88 15.88 31.35
N ALA A 621 -16.77 16.62 31.31
CA ALA A 621 -16.68 17.95 31.92
C ALA A 621 -17.39 19.02 31.08
N THR A 622 -17.30 18.88 29.75
CA THR A 622 -17.95 19.77 28.79
C THR A 622 -18.65 18.95 27.73
N ILE A 623 -19.87 19.34 27.37
CA ILE A 623 -20.64 18.73 26.27
C ILE A 623 -21.07 19.83 25.30
N THR A 624 -20.72 19.67 24.03
CA THR A 624 -21.19 20.54 22.95
C THR A 624 -21.94 19.73 21.92
N VAL A 625 -23.02 20.30 21.39
CA VAL A 625 -23.82 19.70 20.32
C VAL A 625 -24.00 20.74 19.22
N ALA A 626 -23.54 20.43 18.01
CA ALA A 626 -23.59 21.36 16.90
C ALA A 626 -25.03 21.78 16.60
N GLY A 627 -25.27 23.09 16.56
CA GLY A 627 -26.58 23.68 16.25
C GLY A 627 -27.48 23.97 17.47
N PHE A 628 -27.04 23.69 18.70
CA PHE A 628 -27.84 23.89 19.91
C PHE A 628 -27.08 24.65 20.98
N ALA A 629 -27.73 25.63 21.63
CA ALA A 629 -27.11 26.41 22.70
C ALA A 629 -27.25 25.76 24.08
N LYS A 630 -28.24 24.86 24.24
CA LYS A 630 -28.50 24.15 25.50
C LYS A 630 -28.56 22.65 25.27
N VAL A 631 -27.90 21.91 26.15
CA VAL A 631 -27.84 20.45 26.11
C VAL A 631 -27.97 19.93 27.52
N THR A 632 -28.91 19.01 27.75
CA THR A 632 -29.11 18.35 29.04
C THR A 632 -28.69 16.88 28.91
N PRO A 633 -27.53 16.48 29.47
CA PRO A 633 -27.13 15.09 29.47
C PRO A 633 -27.89 14.28 30.52
N THR A 634 -28.26 13.06 30.18
CA THR A 634 -28.77 12.05 31.11
C THR A 634 -27.88 10.83 31.02
N TYR A 635 -27.14 10.53 32.10
CA TYR A 635 -26.43 9.27 32.22
C TYR A 635 -27.28 8.31 33.04
N SER A 636 -27.61 7.18 32.42
CA SER A 636 -28.08 5.98 33.11
C SER A 636 -26.89 5.08 33.43
N GLY A 637 -27.12 4.01 34.18
CA GLY A 637 -26.09 3.00 34.44
C GLY A 637 -25.53 2.31 33.18
N THR A 638 -26.12 2.50 31.99
CA THR A 638 -25.70 1.85 30.72
C THR A 638 -25.72 2.77 29.49
N THR A 639 -26.19 4.01 29.60
CA THR A 639 -26.47 4.84 28.43
C THR A 639 -26.34 6.32 28.73
N LEU A 640 -25.68 7.05 27.84
CA LEU A 640 -25.68 8.52 27.79
C LEU A 640 -26.62 8.99 26.68
N THR A 641 -27.63 9.75 27.07
CA THR A 641 -28.49 10.49 26.14
C THR A 641 -28.34 11.99 26.33
N LEU A 642 -28.53 12.76 25.25
CA LEU A 642 -28.52 14.21 25.26
C LEU A 642 -29.89 14.73 24.81
N THR A 643 -30.54 15.53 25.65
CA THR A 643 -31.71 16.31 25.23
C THR A 643 -31.26 17.68 24.76
N VAL A 644 -31.56 18.04 23.52
CA VAL A 644 -31.09 19.29 22.90
C VAL A 644 -32.15 20.38 22.96
N ALA A 645 -31.73 21.63 23.15
CA ALA A 645 -32.61 22.80 23.16
C ALA A 645 -31.91 24.04 22.58
N ASN A 646 -32.72 24.97 22.07
CA ASN A 646 -32.23 26.22 21.49
C ASN A 646 -31.82 27.25 22.55
#